data_AF-A0A5N6T0T3-F1
#
_entry.id   AF-A0A5N6T0T3-F1
#
_cell.length_a   1.000
_cell.length_b   1.000
_cell.length_c   1.000
_cell.angle_alpha   90.00
_cell.angle_beta   90.00
_cell.angle_gamma   90.00
#
_symmetry.space_group_name_H-M   'P 1'
#
loop_
_entity.id
_entity.type
_entity.pdbx_description
1 polymer ?
#
loop_
_entity_poly.entity_id
_entity_poly.type
_entity_poly.pdbx_seq_one_letter_code
_entity_poly.pdbx_strand_id
1 'polypeptide(L)'
;MTPKPSSHETKAGAIKVIVIGAGPVGLLTALRLAQSGMYVDVLEKEEKLNVTPRACSYYAAALHALQRAKVLDDVKKAGFTTHGLCWRGPLEDDGKGGKIFGDMLASLPVVGNEDWDSGVVNLQQAKLTKLLYQKVLETGRVTVHLGTELIGIEQDSASVMATAVRGDLSQEQFQGSFLVGADGGRSTTRRLLGIRHKGHSWPERLVAMDVLLDDVEFDEKFPSSLFVDPVYYGLMSPLEQPRAGTESLWRCTVAVDPTDARTDDELVSDKSIEELLLKTVPGPRPLPFKVLRASPYRVHQLCASTFNRGRCALAGDAAHLNNPMGAMGLTTGLIDSEALADALELIIHEGKPISILDTYSDERRRVFQTFVDPTSTQNKLRCAKFAKDLLIDPSTRDVHDVTHNLAAVASSTSLQKAQDFLSAINAPSRTTAYGSYESLLADPTVEIVYISTPHSHHFQNARAALLAGKHVLLEKAFTVNAAQACNLVQLAREKKLFLMEAMWTRFFPLTQYVRQLIKNGAIGVVQRVVADRNLGRDIEKLYGTEHRLVNSALAGGALLDLAIYPLTWIFQILYHDSPLAFGTVRSPPHISSSLVKYTPTGVDETATIIVTFPESKTQGIATASLRFTSDPTDPGIFGPAARPLSITVVAYGEGSPKIVERKDFKIPVGHGLFWEADACARSLFEGKTESDLMPLDETLLIMEVIDRVREENGLRYPADVEAH
;
A
#
# COMPACT_ATOMS: atom_id res chain seq x y z
N MET A 1 -29.79 11.79 -42.49
CA MET A 1 -30.50 10.50 -42.60
C MET A 1 -29.85 9.55 -41.60
N THR A 2 -30.50 9.35 -40.45
CA THR A 2 -30.08 8.42 -39.41
C THR A 2 -30.33 6.98 -39.89
N PRO A 3 -29.34 6.07 -39.89
CA PRO A 3 -29.61 4.68 -40.17
C PRO A 3 -30.37 4.08 -38.98
N LYS A 4 -31.52 3.43 -39.25
CA LYS A 4 -32.21 2.60 -38.26
C LYS A 4 -31.27 1.47 -37.80
N PRO A 5 -31.30 1.06 -36.52
CA PRO A 5 -30.56 -0.11 -36.08
C PRO A 5 -31.15 -1.34 -36.78
N SER A 6 -30.34 -2.08 -37.53
CA SER A 6 -30.72 -3.40 -38.01
C SER A 6 -30.88 -4.33 -36.82
N SER A 7 -32.09 -4.84 -36.60
CA SER A 7 -32.35 -5.96 -35.71
C SER A 7 -31.57 -7.17 -36.23
N HIS A 8 -30.37 -7.40 -35.70
CA HIS A 8 -29.66 -8.65 -35.93
C HIS A 8 -30.44 -9.73 -35.17
N GLU A 9 -31.27 -10.47 -35.88
CA GLU A 9 -31.84 -11.72 -35.36
C GLU A 9 -30.68 -12.63 -34.94
N THR A 10 -30.47 -12.74 -33.62
CA THR A 10 -29.56 -13.72 -33.03
C THR A 10 -29.96 -15.10 -33.53
N LYS A 11 -29.03 -15.82 -34.19
CA LYS A 11 -29.27 -17.20 -34.63
C LYS A 11 -29.73 -18.04 -33.43
N ALA A 12 -30.77 -18.85 -33.62
CA ALA A 12 -31.25 -19.77 -32.60
C ALA A 12 -30.08 -20.63 -32.06
N GLY A 13 -29.84 -20.62 -30.75
CA GLY A 13 -28.72 -21.30 -30.09
C GLY A 13 -27.46 -20.46 -29.85
N ALA A 14 -27.45 -19.17 -30.21
CA ALA A 14 -26.33 -18.27 -29.94
C ALA A 14 -26.20 -17.93 -28.45
N ILE A 15 -25.00 -18.08 -27.89
CA ILE A 15 -24.71 -17.81 -26.48
C ILE A 15 -24.59 -16.30 -26.28
N LYS A 16 -25.33 -15.79 -25.28
CA LYS A 16 -25.51 -14.35 -25.06
C LYS A 16 -25.07 -13.95 -23.65
N VAL A 17 -24.25 -12.92 -23.53
CA VAL A 17 -23.81 -12.35 -22.25
C VAL A 17 -24.31 -10.91 -22.13
N ILE A 18 -24.74 -10.50 -20.95
CA ILE A 18 -25.18 -9.13 -20.68
C ILE A 18 -24.07 -8.42 -19.93
N VAL A 19 -23.67 -7.23 -20.38
CA VAL A 19 -22.70 -6.38 -19.70
C VAL A 19 -23.37 -5.07 -19.30
N ILE A 20 -23.26 -4.69 -18.04
CA ILE A 20 -23.86 -3.46 -17.50
C ILE A 20 -22.77 -2.41 -17.34
N GLY A 21 -22.88 -1.31 -18.08
CA GLY A 21 -21.92 -0.20 -18.13
C GLY A 21 -21.05 -0.22 -19.40
N ALA A 22 -21.06 0.87 -20.16
CA ALA A 22 -20.21 1.10 -21.34
C ALA A 22 -18.96 1.93 -20.99
N GLY A 23 -18.44 1.78 -19.77
CA GLY A 23 -17.09 2.24 -19.42
C GLY A 23 -15.99 1.36 -20.03
N PRO A 24 -14.70 1.71 -19.87
CA PRO A 24 -13.61 0.94 -20.46
C PRO A 24 -13.59 -0.53 -20.02
N VAL A 25 -13.91 -0.81 -18.76
CA VAL A 25 -13.98 -2.18 -18.20
C VAL A 25 -15.07 -2.99 -18.90
N GLY A 26 -16.29 -2.44 -18.99
CA GLY A 26 -17.41 -3.11 -19.64
C GLY A 26 -17.17 -3.32 -21.14
N LEU A 27 -16.70 -2.30 -21.85
CA LEU A 27 -16.41 -2.39 -23.27
C LEU A 27 -15.25 -3.35 -23.59
N LEU A 28 -14.19 -3.36 -22.76
CA LEU A 28 -13.09 -4.32 -22.92
C LEU A 28 -13.57 -5.76 -22.66
N THR A 29 -14.40 -5.97 -21.64
CA THR A 29 -15.01 -7.28 -21.37
C THR A 29 -15.86 -7.72 -22.55
N ALA A 30 -16.75 -6.86 -23.06
CA ALA A 30 -17.60 -7.14 -24.22
C ALA A 30 -16.78 -7.46 -25.48
N LEU A 31 -15.69 -6.72 -25.73
CA LEU A 31 -14.79 -6.95 -26.85
C LEU A 31 -14.14 -8.34 -26.76
N ARG A 32 -13.61 -8.71 -25.60
CA ARG A 32 -12.99 -10.02 -25.39
C ARG A 32 -13.98 -11.17 -25.58
N LEU A 33 -15.17 -11.07 -24.97
CA LEU A 33 -16.23 -12.07 -25.14
C LEU A 33 -16.69 -12.22 -26.60
N ALA A 34 -16.83 -11.10 -27.31
CA ALA A 34 -17.18 -11.10 -28.74
C ALA A 34 -16.09 -11.72 -29.62
N GLN A 35 -14.81 -11.50 -29.28
CA GLN A 35 -13.67 -12.14 -29.96
C GLN A 35 -13.63 -13.66 -29.76
N SER A 36 -14.12 -14.15 -28.62
CA SER A 36 -14.29 -15.59 -28.36
C SER A 36 -15.58 -16.16 -29.00
N GLY A 37 -16.37 -15.33 -29.70
CA GLY A 37 -17.50 -15.75 -30.52
C GLY A 37 -18.88 -15.59 -29.87
N MET A 38 -18.97 -15.01 -28.67
CA MET A 38 -20.22 -14.78 -27.96
C MET A 38 -20.94 -13.53 -28.45
N TYR A 39 -22.27 -13.51 -28.35
CA TYR A 39 -23.06 -12.28 -28.54
C TYR A 39 -23.15 -11.52 -27.22
N VAL A 40 -23.07 -10.19 -27.27
CA VAL A 40 -23.07 -9.36 -26.06
C VAL A 40 -24.06 -8.21 -26.20
N ASP A 41 -24.93 -8.05 -25.22
CA ASP A 41 -25.65 -6.79 -25.01
C ASP A 41 -24.95 -5.97 -23.95
N VAL A 42 -24.54 -4.75 -24.29
CA VAL A 42 -24.01 -3.78 -23.34
C VAL A 42 -25.11 -2.77 -23.01
N LEU A 43 -25.53 -2.67 -21.75
CA LEU A 43 -26.53 -1.72 -21.29
C LEU A 43 -25.85 -0.54 -20.58
N GLU A 44 -26.04 0.67 -21.07
CA GLU A 44 -25.47 1.90 -20.49
C GLU A 44 -26.59 2.90 -20.21
N LYS A 45 -26.65 3.38 -18.96
CA LYS A 45 -27.71 4.30 -18.52
C LYS A 45 -27.60 5.68 -19.16
N GLU A 46 -26.40 6.13 -19.51
CA GLU A 46 -26.20 7.44 -20.13
C GLU A 46 -26.55 7.39 -21.62
N GLU A 47 -27.19 8.44 -22.15
CA GLU A 47 -27.53 8.52 -23.58
C GLU A 47 -26.31 8.69 -24.48
N LYS A 48 -25.17 9.08 -23.91
CA LYS A 48 -23.91 9.35 -24.60
C LYS A 48 -22.75 8.81 -23.79
N LEU A 49 -21.70 8.38 -24.50
CA LEU A 49 -20.46 7.98 -23.85
C LEU A 49 -19.85 9.14 -23.06
N ASN A 50 -19.26 8.80 -21.91
CA ASN A 50 -18.65 9.79 -21.04
C ASN A 50 -17.41 10.42 -21.72
N VAL A 51 -17.41 11.74 -21.86
CA VAL A 51 -16.33 12.51 -22.50
C VAL A 51 -15.29 13.04 -21.50
N THR A 52 -15.47 12.80 -20.20
CA THR A 52 -14.55 13.31 -19.18
C THR A 52 -13.24 12.50 -19.16
N PRO A 53 -12.05 13.16 -19.07
CA PRO A 53 -10.77 12.47 -19.20
C PRO A 53 -10.50 11.40 -18.12
N ARG A 54 -11.01 11.60 -16.90
CA ARG A 54 -10.86 10.70 -15.72
C ARG A 54 -9.44 10.12 -15.59
N ALA A 55 -9.29 8.80 -15.56
CA ALA A 55 -7.98 8.13 -15.50
C ALA A 55 -7.26 8.24 -16.85
N CYS A 56 -5.93 8.34 -16.83
CA CYS A 56 -5.16 8.58 -18.05
C CYS A 56 -3.95 7.68 -18.24
N SER A 57 -3.51 6.92 -17.24
CA SER A 57 -2.23 6.21 -17.26
C SER A 57 -2.42 4.71 -17.05
N TYR A 58 -1.79 3.89 -17.90
CA TYR A 58 -1.91 2.43 -17.90
C TYR A 58 -0.55 1.75 -17.76
N TYR A 59 -0.40 0.92 -16.72
CA TYR A 59 0.82 0.15 -16.47
C TYR A 59 0.88 -1.15 -17.27
N ALA A 60 2.07 -1.75 -17.34
CA ALA A 60 2.38 -2.95 -18.14
C ALA A 60 1.33 -4.07 -18.05
N ALA A 61 0.81 -4.37 -16.86
CA ALA A 61 -0.21 -5.42 -16.70
C ALA A 61 -1.52 -5.10 -17.45
N ALA A 62 -1.95 -3.83 -17.49
CA ALA A 62 -3.07 -3.41 -18.30
C ALA A 62 -2.73 -3.37 -19.80
N LEU A 63 -1.48 -3.06 -20.16
CA LEU A 63 -1.03 -3.12 -21.56
C LEU A 63 -1.12 -4.55 -22.10
N HIS A 64 -0.82 -5.56 -21.28
CA HIS A 64 -1.02 -6.96 -21.64
C HIS A 64 -2.49 -7.29 -21.92
N ALA A 65 -3.42 -6.82 -21.10
CA ALA A 65 -4.85 -6.99 -21.34
C ALA A 65 -5.30 -6.33 -22.67
N LEU A 66 -4.80 -5.13 -22.96
CA LEU A 66 -5.06 -4.42 -24.22
C LEU A 66 -4.42 -5.12 -25.44
N GLN A 67 -3.25 -5.74 -25.25
CA GLN A 67 -2.58 -6.52 -26.29
C GLN A 67 -3.39 -7.77 -26.64
N ARG A 68 -3.87 -8.51 -25.64
CA ARG A 68 -4.74 -9.68 -25.84
C ARG A 68 -6.06 -9.33 -26.53
N ALA A 69 -6.60 -8.15 -26.25
CA ALA A 69 -7.76 -7.60 -26.94
C ALA A 69 -7.43 -7.06 -28.35
N LYS A 70 -6.16 -7.06 -28.77
CA LYS A 70 -5.68 -6.54 -30.06
C LYS A 70 -6.00 -5.06 -30.30
N VAL A 71 -5.91 -4.26 -29.24
CA VAL A 71 -6.15 -2.80 -29.28
C VAL A 71 -4.96 -1.99 -28.76
N LEU A 72 -3.89 -2.62 -28.27
CA LEU A 72 -2.75 -1.91 -27.69
C LEU A 72 -2.10 -0.94 -28.70
N ASP A 73 -1.91 -1.34 -29.94
CA ASP A 73 -1.29 -0.48 -30.97
C ASP A 73 -2.14 0.77 -31.26
N ASP A 74 -3.46 0.60 -31.37
CA ASP A 74 -4.39 1.71 -31.54
C ASP A 74 -4.37 2.64 -30.32
N VAL A 75 -4.26 2.08 -29.11
CA VAL A 75 -4.16 2.84 -27.86
C VAL A 75 -2.84 3.61 -27.78
N LYS A 76 -1.70 2.98 -28.12
CA LYS A 76 -0.38 3.62 -28.18
C LYS A 76 -0.37 4.75 -29.21
N LYS A 77 -1.01 4.54 -30.37
CA LYS A 77 -1.12 5.54 -31.45
C LYS A 77 -2.02 6.73 -31.07
N ALA A 78 -3.10 6.49 -30.33
CA ALA A 78 -4.02 7.54 -29.89
C ALA A 78 -3.51 8.31 -28.66
N GLY A 79 -2.62 7.70 -27.89
CA GLY A 79 -2.01 8.25 -26.68
C GLY A 79 -0.56 8.65 -26.88
N PHE A 80 0.20 8.59 -25.78
CA PHE A 80 1.64 8.79 -25.77
C PHE A 80 2.26 8.00 -24.62
N THR A 81 3.55 7.68 -24.74
CA THR A 81 4.25 6.86 -23.75
C THR A 81 5.15 7.72 -22.86
N THR A 82 5.21 7.41 -21.57
CA THR A 82 6.12 8.03 -20.61
C THR A 82 6.88 6.96 -19.82
N HIS A 83 7.93 7.33 -19.07
CA HIS A 83 8.59 6.38 -18.17
C HIS A 83 7.82 6.15 -16.87
N GLY A 84 6.71 6.88 -16.67
CA GLY A 84 5.84 6.73 -15.53
C GLY A 84 5.50 8.03 -14.81
N LEU A 85 5.43 7.92 -13.49
CA LEU A 85 5.18 9.00 -12.54
C LEU A 85 6.34 9.14 -11.55
N CYS A 86 6.43 10.29 -10.92
CA CYS A 86 7.37 10.56 -9.83
C CYS A 86 6.66 11.11 -8.60
N TRP A 87 7.31 11.03 -7.45
CA TRP A 87 6.93 11.73 -6.23
C TRP A 87 7.86 12.92 -6.05
N ARG A 88 7.30 14.06 -5.67
CA ARG A 88 8.03 15.30 -5.45
C ARG A 88 7.72 15.88 -4.08
N GLY A 89 8.68 16.61 -3.53
CA GLY A 89 8.44 17.52 -2.41
C GLY A 89 7.51 18.68 -2.79
N PRO A 90 7.19 19.56 -1.83
CA PRO A 90 6.47 20.80 -2.11
C PRO A 90 7.18 21.66 -3.16
N LEU A 91 6.43 22.56 -3.82
CA LEU A 91 7.03 23.50 -4.77
C LEU A 91 8.03 24.44 -4.09
N GLU A 92 9.14 24.72 -4.77
CA GLU A 92 10.21 25.59 -4.28
C GLU A 92 10.15 26.96 -4.96
N ASP A 93 10.76 27.98 -4.34
CA ASP A 93 10.85 29.31 -4.94
C ASP A 93 11.91 29.36 -6.04
N ASP A 94 11.59 30.00 -7.16
CA ASP A 94 12.53 30.14 -8.29
C ASP A 94 13.49 31.33 -8.13
N GLY A 95 13.37 32.10 -7.04
CA GLY A 95 14.16 33.30 -6.77
C GLY A 95 13.74 34.53 -7.59
N LYS A 96 12.67 34.42 -8.39
CA LYS A 96 12.13 35.45 -9.29
C LYS A 96 10.64 35.71 -9.04
N GLY A 97 10.08 35.14 -7.97
CA GLY A 97 8.66 35.27 -7.59
C GLY A 97 7.75 34.20 -8.17
N GLY A 98 8.29 33.21 -8.88
CA GLY A 98 7.61 32.01 -9.35
C GLY A 98 7.86 30.80 -8.46
N LYS A 99 7.41 29.63 -8.94
CA LYS A 99 7.62 28.33 -8.30
C LYS A 99 8.20 27.31 -9.27
N ILE A 100 9.11 26.48 -8.80
CA ILE A 100 9.64 25.31 -9.52
C ILE A 100 9.26 24.03 -8.79
N PHE A 101 9.41 22.88 -9.44
CA PHE A 101 9.27 21.60 -8.76
C PHE A 101 10.29 21.46 -7.62
N GLY A 102 9.85 20.97 -6.47
CA GLY A 102 10.76 20.50 -5.44
C GLY A 102 11.42 19.17 -5.82
N ASP A 103 12.34 18.73 -4.95
CA ASP A 103 13.10 17.47 -5.07
C ASP A 103 12.24 16.29 -5.55
N MET A 104 12.74 15.52 -6.53
CA MET A 104 12.17 14.22 -6.87
C MET A 104 12.54 13.21 -5.77
N LEU A 105 11.53 12.72 -5.05
CA LEU A 105 11.68 11.82 -3.91
C LEU A 105 11.69 10.34 -4.33
N ALA A 106 10.97 9.99 -5.40
CA ALA A 106 10.86 8.61 -5.93
C ALA A 106 10.24 8.62 -7.35
N SER A 107 10.29 7.48 -8.06
CA SER A 107 9.59 7.30 -9.36
C SER A 107 9.06 5.88 -9.59
N LEU A 108 8.14 5.71 -10.55
CA LEU A 108 7.50 4.45 -10.93
C LEU A 108 6.97 4.48 -12.39
N PRO A 109 7.15 3.44 -13.23
CA PRO A 109 7.91 2.22 -12.96
C PRO A 109 9.38 2.51 -12.71
N VAL A 110 9.99 1.65 -11.90
CA VAL A 110 11.45 1.58 -11.87
C VAL A 110 11.85 0.97 -13.21
N VAL A 111 12.46 1.78 -14.07
CA VAL A 111 12.97 1.29 -15.36
C VAL A 111 14.21 0.44 -15.06
N GLY A 112 14.06 -0.88 -15.14
CA GLY A 112 15.17 -1.84 -15.11
C GLY A 112 15.13 -2.70 -16.37
N ASN A 113 16.12 -2.48 -17.25
CA ASN A 113 16.46 -3.11 -18.54
C ASN A 113 15.43 -3.98 -19.28
N GLU A 114 15.19 -3.55 -20.53
CA GLU A 114 15.04 -4.34 -21.77
C GLU A 114 14.33 -5.70 -21.62
N ASP A 115 12.99 -5.69 -21.73
CA ASP A 115 12.24 -6.72 -22.50
C ASP A 115 10.71 -6.59 -22.45
N TRP A 116 10.13 -5.59 -21.75
CA TRP A 116 8.74 -5.18 -22.02
C TRP A 116 8.68 -3.74 -22.46
N ASP A 117 8.51 -3.58 -23.77
CA ASP A 117 8.62 -2.34 -24.51
C ASP A 117 7.67 -1.24 -23.97
N SER A 118 8.35 -0.27 -23.36
CA SER A 118 8.04 1.16 -23.26
C SER A 118 6.97 1.61 -22.26
N GLY A 119 7.31 1.54 -20.96
CA GLY A 119 6.82 2.49 -19.95
C GLY A 119 5.33 2.46 -19.60
N VAL A 120 4.76 3.63 -19.35
CA VAL A 120 3.33 3.86 -19.08
C VAL A 120 2.71 4.47 -20.32
N VAL A 121 1.63 3.87 -20.83
CA VAL A 121 0.85 4.48 -21.91
C VAL A 121 -0.17 5.43 -21.31
N ASN A 122 -0.20 6.66 -21.82
CA ASN A 122 -1.10 7.70 -21.37
C ASN A 122 -2.14 7.96 -22.45
N LEU A 123 -3.40 7.66 -22.14
CA LEU A 123 -4.57 7.96 -22.96
C LEU A 123 -5.76 8.24 -22.05
N GLN A 124 -6.40 9.39 -22.23
CA GLN A 124 -7.59 9.77 -21.49
C GLN A 124 -8.66 8.68 -21.55
N GLN A 125 -9.31 8.39 -20.41
CA GLN A 125 -10.35 7.36 -20.30
C GLN A 125 -11.45 7.54 -21.35
N ALA A 126 -11.86 8.77 -21.65
CA ALA A 126 -12.85 9.07 -22.68
C ALA A 126 -12.39 8.62 -24.08
N LYS A 127 -11.12 8.85 -24.43
CA LYS A 127 -10.55 8.43 -25.72
C LYS A 127 -10.42 6.91 -25.80
N LEU A 128 -9.99 6.25 -24.71
CA LEU A 128 -9.96 4.79 -24.62
C LEU A 128 -11.37 4.19 -24.77
N THR A 129 -12.36 4.77 -24.07
CA THR A 129 -13.77 4.34 -24.15
C THR A 129 -14.29 4.44 -25.57
N LYS A 130 -14.05 5.57 -26.26
CA LYS A 130 -14.46 5.76 -27.66
C LYS A 130 -13.80 4.74 -28.60
N LEU A 131 -12.51 4.48 -28.42
CA LEU A 131 -11.77 3.49 -29.19
C LEU A 131 -12.36 2.09 -28.99
N LEU A 132 -12.54 1.65 -27.74
CA LEU A 132 -13.13 0.36 -27.42
C LEU A 132 -14.57 0.25 -27.95
N TYR A 133 -15.35 1.32 -27.87
CA TYR A 133 -16.71 1.38 -28.41
C TYR A 133 -16.73 1.11 -29.92
N GLN A 134 -15.80 1.70 -30.69
CA GLN A 134 -15.67 1.41 -32.11
C GLN A 134 -15.30 -0.05 -32.35
N LYS A 135 -14.32 -0.57 -31.60
CA LYS A 135 -13.85 -1.96 -31.73
C LYS A 135 -14.92 -2.99 -31.40
N VAL A 136 -15.77 -2.76 -30.40
CA VAL A 136 -16.87 -3.70 -30.10
C VAL A 136 -17.90 -3.73 -31.24
N LEU A 137 -18.22 -2.60 -31.86
CA LEU A 137 -19.16 -2.54 -32.98
C LEU A 137 -18.60 -3.25 -34.22
N GLU A 138 -17.30 -3.11 -34.50
CA GLU A 138 -16.61 -3.80 -35.60
C GLU A 138 -16.70 -5.33 -35.52
N THR A 139 -16.92 -5.90 -34.32
CA THR A 139 -17.07 -7.36 -34.16
C THR A 139 -18.34 -7.93 -34.80
N GLY A 140 -19.37 -7.08 -35.00
CA GLY A 140 -20.71 -7.50 -35.43
C GLY A 140 -21.45 -8.40 -34.43
N ARG A 141 -20.94 -8.56 -33.20
CA ARG A 141 -21.50 -9.44 -32.16
C ARG A 141 -21.92 -8.69 -30.89
N VAL A 142 -21.58 -7.41 -30.79
CA VAL A 142 -21.94 -6.56 -29.64
C VAL A 142 -23.00 -5.55 -30.05
N THR A 143 -24.09 -5.50 -29.29
CA THR A 143 -25.08 -4.43 -29.37
C THR A 143 -24.97 -3.55 -28.14
N VAL A 144 -24.80 -2.24 -28.32
CA VAL A 144 -24.72 -1.29 -27.21
C VAL A 144 -26.01 -0.48 -27.12
N HIS A 145 -26.69 -0.59 -25.98
CA HIS A 145 -27.94 0.08 -25.67
C HIS A 145 -27.66 1.27 -24.75
N LEU A 146 -27.46 2.45 -25.33
CA LEU A 146 -27.34 3.71 -24.59
C LEU A 146 -28.71 4.14 -24.03
N GLY A 147 -28.71 4.97 -22.99
CA GLY A 147 -29.94 5.42 -22.32
C GLY A 147 -30.78 4.29 -21.73
N THR A 148 -30.15 3.18 -21.32
CA THR A 148 -30.79 1.94 -20.83
C THR A 148 -30.24 1.58 -19.45
N GLU A 149 -30.99 1.87 -18.40
CA GLU A 149 -30.59 1.69 -17.00
C GLU A 149 -31.10 0.37 -16.42
N LEU A 150 -30.21 -0.44 -15.87
CA LEU A 150 -30.58 -1.67 -15.15
C LEU A 150 -31.36 -1.35 -13.86
N ILE A 151 -32.50 -2.02 -13.66
CA ILE A 151 -33.32 -1.90 -12.44
C ILE A 151 -33.62 -3.23 -11.75
N GLY A 152 -33.45 -4.37 -12.42
CA GLY A 152 -33.76 -5.69 -11.88
C GLY A 152 -32.85 -6.79 -12.43
N ILE A 153 -32.54 -7.77 -11.58
CA ILE A 153 -31.81 -8.99 -11.97
C ILE A 153 -32.56 -10.18 -11.39
N GLU A 154 -32.91 -11.14 -12.24
CA GLU A 154 -33.38 -12.47 -11.85
C GLU A 154 -32.47 -13.51 -12.49
N GLN A 155 -32.21 -14.63 -11.81
CA GLN A 155 -31.34 -15.67 -12.33
C GLN A 155 -31.74 -17.04 -11.80
N ASP A 156 -31.46 -18.07 -12.60
CA ASP A 156 -31.64 -19.47 -12.26
C ASP A 156 -30.39 -20.29 -12.62
N SER A 157 -30.50 -21.62 -12.59
CA SER A 157 -29.39 -22.50 -12.90
C SER A 157 -28.95 -22.48 -14.37
N ALA A 158 -29.72 -21.89 -15.29
CA ALA A 158 -29.48 -21.89 -16.73
C ALA A 158 -29.25 -20.48 -17.33
N SER A 159 -29.89 -19.44 -16.80
CA SER A 159 -29.89 -18.10 -17.40
C SER A 159 -29.98 -16.96 -16.38
N VAL A 160 -29.78 -15.74 -16.87
CA VAL A 160 -29.98 -14.46 -16.18
C VAL A 160 -30.93 -13.62 -17.01
N MET A 161 -31.89 -13.00 -16.35
CA MET A 161 -32.79 -11.98 -16.89
C MET A 161 -32.46 -10.63 -16.25
N ALA A 162 -32.15 -9.64 -17.09
CA ALA A 162 -31.97 -8.26 -16.68
C ALA A 162 -33.17 -7.42 -17.11
N THR A 163 -33.81 -6.74 -16.16
CA THR A 163 -34.85 -5.74 -16.45
C THR A 163 -34.22 -4.37 -16.46
N ALA A 164 -34.39 -3.61 -17.55
CA ALA A 164 -33.86 -2.27 -17.71
C ALA A 164 -34.95 -1.27 -18.10
N VAL A 165 -34.71 0.01 -17.85
CA VAL A 165 -35.57 1.14 -18.19
C VAL A 165 -34.87 2.01 -19.22
N ARG A 166 -35.56 2.38 -20.29
CA ARG A 166 -35.06 3.34 -21.29
C ARG A 166 -35.35 4.78 -20.86
N GLY A 167 -34.69 5.75 -21.50
CA GLY A 167 -34.92 7.19 -21.23
C GLY A 167 -36.37 7.65 -21.39
N ASP A 168 -37.20 6.94 -22.15
CA ASP A 168 -38.64 7.17 -22.29
C ASP A 168 -39.50 6.47 -21.21
N LEU A 169 -38.85 5.91 -20.18
CA LEU A 169 -39.43 5.15 -19.07
C LEU A 169 -40.04 3.78 -19.47
N SER A 170 -39.87 3.34 -20.71
CA SER A 170 -40.27 1.98 -21.11
C SER A 170 -39.36 0.93 -20.45
N GLN A 171 -39.95 -0.19 -20.03
CA GLN A 171 -39.20 -1.33 -19.49
C GLN A 171 -38.93 -2.36 -20.59
N GLU A 172 -37.72 -2.90 -20.58
CA GLU A 172 -37.27 -3.96 -21.50
C GLU A 172 -36.53 -5.05 -20.72
N GLN A 173 -36.68 -6.29 -21.19
CA GLN A 173 -36.04 -7.46 -20.60
C GLN A 173 -34.96 -8.01 -21.53
N PHE A 174 -33.80 -8.30 -20.97
CA PHE A 174 -32.65 -8.88 -21.65
C PHE A 174 -32.33 -10.22 -21.02
N GLN A 175 -32.37 -11.30 -21.81
CA GLN A 175 -31.98 -12.63 -21.37
C GLN A 175 -30.57 -12.98 -21.85
N GLY A 176 -29.76 -13.57 -20.97
CA GLY A 176 -28.42 -14.06 -21.26
C GLY A 176 -28.03 -15.26 -20.40
N SER A 177 -26.92 -15.92 -20.74
CA SER A 177 -26.36 -17.02 -19.95
C SER A 177 -25.61 -16.52 -18.70
N PHE A 178 -25.06 -15.31 -18.77
CA PHE A 178 -24.32 -14.64 -17.71
C PHE A 178 -24.52 -13.12 -17.77
N LEU A 179 -24.28 -12.45 -16.63
CA LEU A 179 -24.30 -10.99 -16.52
C LEU A 179 -23.01 -10.47 -15.86
N VAL A 180 -22.41 -9.43 -16.44
CA VAL A 180 -21.23 -8.74 -15.90
C VAL A 180 -21.60 -7.32 -15.48
N GLY A 181 -21.43 -7.00 -14.21
CA GLY A 181 -21.53 -5.65 -13.66
C GLY A 181 -20.21 -4.90 -13.75
N ALA A 182 -20.13 -3.94 -14.67
CA ALA A 182 -19.02 -3.00 -14.83
C ALA A 182 -19.50 -1.53 -14.72
N ASP A 183 -20.55 -1.32 -13.93
CA ASP A 183 -21.37 -0.09 -13.81
C ASP A 183 -20.88 0.89 -12.73
N GLY A 184 -19.58 0.83 -12.39
CA GLY A 184 -18.88 1.83 -11.60
C GLY A 184 -19.10 1.76 -10.08
N GLY A 185 -18.55 2.74 -9.34
CA GLY A 185 -18.55 2.71 -7.87
C GLY A 185 -19.94 2.70 -7.21
N ARG A 186 -20.95 3.25 -7.90
CA ARG A 186 -22.36 3.25 -7.49
C ARG A 186 -23.17 2.09 -8.08
N SER A 187 -22.49 1.03 -8.52
CA SER A 187 -23.04 -0.16 -9.18
C SER A 187 -24.43 -0.56 -8.68
N THR A 188 -25.40 -0.51 -9.59
CA THR A 188 -26.75 -1.05 -9.36
C THR A 188 -26.70 -2.58 -9.40
N THR A 189 -25.87 -3.15 -10.27
CA THR A 189 -25.63 -4.60 -10.35
C THR A 189 -25.25 -5.18 -8.99
N ARG A 190 -24.22 -4.62 -8.33
CA ARG A 190 -23.76 -5.04 -7.01
C ARG A 190 -24.87 -4.98 -5.95
N ARG A 191 -25.67 -3.90 -5.97
CA ARG A 191 -26.77 -3.70 -5.01
C ARG A 191 -27.89 -4.71 -5.21
N LEU A 192 -28.34 -4.92 -6.45
CA LEU A 192 -29.38 -5.90 -6.79
C LEU A 192 -28.94 -7.32 -6.46
N LEU A 193 -27.66 -7.62 -6.63
CA LEU A 193 -27.08 -8.89 -6.20
C LEU A 193 -26.90 -9.01 -4.69
N GLY A 194 -27.14 -7.97 -3.88
CA GLY A 194 -26.96 -8.00 -2.43
C GLY A 194 -25.50 -8.26 -1.99
N ILE A 195 -24.53 -7.78 -2.77
CA ILE A 195 -23.10 -7.89 -2.47
C ILE A 195 -22.64 -6.62 -1.73
N ARG A 196 -22.00 -6.77 -0.58
CA ARG A 196 -21.57 -5.64 0.26
C ARG A 196 -20.12 -5.25 -0.02
N HIS A 197 -19.81 -3.96 0.03
CA HIS A 197 -18.44 -3.49 0.13
C HIS A 197 -17.93 -3.60 1.58
N LYS A 198 -16.65 -3.96 1.72
CA LYS A 198 -15.88 -3.93 2.96
C LYS A 198 -14.69 -3.01 2.79
N GLY A 199 -14.33 -2.28 3.85
CA GLY A 199 -13.20 -1.36 3.86
C GLY A 199 -13.57 -0.01 4.44
N HIS A 200 -12.93 1.07 3.99
CA HIS A 200 -13.12 2.42 4.54
C HIS A 200 -13.14 3.51 3.47
N SER A 201 -13.59 4.70 3.87
CA SER A 201 -13.48 5.92 3.09
C SER A 201 -12.53 6.86 3.80
N TRP A 202 -11.77 7.64 3.05
CA TRP A 202 -10.88 8.62 3.64
C TRP A 202 -11.64 9.88 4.05
N PRO A 203 -11.22 10.55 5.14
CA PRO A 203 -11.92 11.70 5.67
C PRO A 203 -11.84 12.92 4.75
N GLU A 204 -10.70 13.13 4.08
CA GLU A 204 -10.48 14.24 3.15
C GLU A 204 -11.25 14.12 1.83
N ARG A 205 -11.40 15.26 1.16
CA ARG A 205 -11.86 15.37 -0.22
C ARG A 205 -10.67 15.66 -1.12
N LEU A 206 -10.72 15.18 -2.36
CA LEU A 206 -9.83 15.59 -3.44
C LEU A 206 -10.61 16.47 -4.41
N VAL A 207 -9.97 17.51 -4.94
CA VAL A 207 -10.52 18.32 -6.04
C VAL A 207 -9.73 18.00 -7.30
N ALA A 208 -10.35 17.32 -8.27
CA ALA A 208 -9.75 17.06 -9.57
C ALA A 208 -10.10 18.19 -10.54
N MET A 209 -9.07 18.82 -11.10
CA MET A 209 -9.14 19.96 -12.00
C MET A 209 -8.51 19.58 -13.33
N ASP A 210 -9.25 19.74 -14.42
CA ASP A 210 -8.73 19.65 -15.79
C ASP A 210 -8.44 21.09 -16.25
N VAL A 211 -7.17 21.41 -16.44
CA VAL A 211 -6.69 22.78 -16.69
C VAL A 211 -5.77 22.82 -17.91
N LEU A 212 -5.95 23.83 -18.75
CA LEU A 212 -4.97 24.21 -19.76
C LEU A 212 -3.93 25.09 -19.08
N LEU A 213 -2.67 24.70 -19.18
CA LEU A 213 -1.53 25.41 -18.61
C LEU A 213 -0.62 25.88 -19.75
N ASP A 214 -0.24 27.14 -19.71
CA ASP A 214 0.63 27.77 -20.71
C ASP A 214 2.10 27.64 -20.27
N ASP A 215 2.93 27.09 -21.16
CA ASP A 215 4.38 26.88 -20.98
C ASP A 215 4.78 26.37 -19.57
N VAL A 216 4.02 25.42 -19.04
CA VAL A 216 4.29 24.89 -17.70
C VAL A 216 5.52 23.98 -17.73
N GLU A 217 6.38 24.13 -16.72
CA GLU A 217 7.50 23.22 -16.52
C GLU A 217 7.00 21.79 -16.28
N PHE A 218 7.64 20.81 -16.93
CA PHE A 218 7.41 19.39 -16.70
C PHE A 218 8.69 18.59 -16.88
N ASP A 219 8.74 17.42 -16.25
CA ASP A 219 9.83 16.46 -16.42
C ASP A 219 9.54 15.58 -17.64
N GLU A 220 10.40 15.62 -18.65
CA GLU A 220 10.21 14.88 -19.90
C GLU A 220 10.18 13.36 -19.69
N LYS A 221 10.88 12.84 -18.67
CA LYS A 221 10.90 11.41 -18.36
C LYS A 221 9.67 11.02 -17.54
N PHE A 222 9.37 11.81 -16.51
CA PHE A 222 8.28 11.57 -15.55
C PHE A 222 7.31 12.76 -15.48
N PRO A 223 6.53 13.03 -16.54
CA PRO A 223 5.69 14.23 -16.58
C PRO A 223 4.51 14.15 -15.61
N SER A 224 4.18 12.95 -15.10
CA SER A 224 3.22 12.80 -14.00
C SER A 224 3.93 12.94 -12.65
N SER A 225 3.59 13.98 -11.88
CA SER A 225 4.18 14.27 -10.57
C SER A 225 3.14 14.12 -9.46
N LEU A 226 3.46 13.35 -8.42
CA LEU A 226 2.70 13.25 -7.18
C LEU A 226 3.36 14.13 -6.13
N PHE A 227 2.63 15.09 -5.58
CA PHE A 227 3.14 16.00 -4.57
C PHE A 227 2.92 15.41 -3.18
N VAL A 228 4.01 15.35 -2.42
CA VAL A 228 3.99 14.91 -1.03
C VAL A 228 3.87 16.15 -0.16
N ASP A 229 2.68 16.36 0.38
CA ASP A 229 2.34 17.48 1.28
C ASP A 229 1.40 16.97 2.38
N PRO A 230 1.50 17.46 3.62
CA PRO A 230 0.65 17.01 4.72
C PRO A 230 -0.85 17.23 4.53
N VAL A 231 -1.25 18.24 3.76
CA VAL A 231 -2.64 18.71 3.62
C VAL A 231 -3.04 18.71 2.15
N TYR A 232 -2.21 19.34 1.30
CA TYR A 232 -2.45 19.60 -0.11
C TYR A 232 -1.72 18.62 -1.02
N TYR A 233 -1.49 17.37 -0.56
CA TYR A 233 -0.92 16.36 -1.44
C TYR A 233 -1.80 16.18 -2.67
N GLY A 234 -1.20 15.71 -3.74
CA GLY A 234 -1.91 15.68 -4.99
C GLY A 234 -1.15 15.04 -6.12
N LEU A 235 -1.66 15.22 -7.31
CA LEU A 235 -0.97 14.86 -8.54
C LEU A 235 -1.19 15.92 -9.60
N MET A 236 -0.19 16.08 -10.45
CA MET A 236 -0.25 16.78 -11.72
C MET A 236 0.15 15.80 -12.80
N SER A 237 -0.71 15.54 -13.77
CA SER A 237 -0.48 14.58 -14.85
C SER A 237 -0.95 15.14 -16.18
N PRO A 238 -0.16 15.01 -17.25
CA PRO A 238 -0.60 15.45 -18.57
C PRO A 238 -1.75 14.57 -19.07
N LEU A 239 -2.75 15.17 -19.70
CA LEU A 239 -3.86 14.47 -20.37
C LEU A 239 -3.64 14.35 -21.88
N GLU A 240 -2.62 15.01 -22.41
CA GLU A 240 -2.12 14.91 -23.78
C GLU A 240 -0.60 15.09 -23.77
N GLN A 241 0.09 14.77 -24.86
CA GLN A 241 1.55 14.84 -24.87
C GLN A 241 2.01 16.29 -24.64
N PRO A 242 2.64 16.61 -23.50
CA PRO A 242 3.02 17.97 -23.20
C PRO A 242 4.19 18.40 -24.10
N ARG A 243 4.23 19.68 -24.48
CA ARG A 243 5.30 20.27 -25.30
C ARG A 243 5.70 21.61 -24.70
N ALA A 244 6.99 21.78 -24.44
CA ALA A 244 7.53 23.04 -23.95
C ALA A 244 7.20 24.20 -24.91
N GLY A 245 6.93 25.38 -24.37
CA GLY A 245 6.56 26.58 -25.11
C GLY A 245 5.13 26.58 -25.67
N THR A 246 4.27 25.65 -25.27
CA THR A 246 2.89 25.56 -25.76
C THR A 246 1.89 25.26 -24.65
N GLU A 247 0.65 25.72 -24.84
CA GLU A 247 -0.48 25.33 -23.99
C GLU A 247 -0.71 23.81 -24.08
N SER A 248 -0.88 23.15 -22.93
CA SER A 248 -1.18 21.72 -22.85
C SER A 248 -2.24 21.44 -21.79
N LEU A 249 -3.02 20.38 -21.97
CA LEU A 249 -4.05 19.96 -21.02
C LEU A 249 -3.51 19.05 -19.91
N TRP A 250 -3.78 19.43 -18.66
CA TRP A 250 -3.32 18.74 -17.44
C TRP A 250 -4.47 18.39 -16.50
N ARG A 251 -4.31 17.26 -15.79
CA ARG A 251 -5.08 16.91 -14.59
C ARG A 251 -4.27 17.31 -13.37
N CYS A 252 -4.80 18.24 -12.60
CA CYS A 252 -4.30 18.62 -11.27
C CYS A 252 -5.30 18.15 -10.23
N THR A 253 -4.93 17.24 -9.34
CA THR A 253 -5.78 16.79 -8.24
C THR A 253 -5.12 17.19 -6.93
N VAL A 254 -5.83 17.89 -6.06
CA VAL A 254 -5.30 18.38 -4.79
C VAL A 254 -6.21 17.97 -3.65
N ALA A 255 -5.64 17.46 -2.57
CA ALA A 255 -6.35 17.19 -1.33
C ALA A 255 -6.67 18.49 -0.59
N VAL A 256 -7.79 18.48 0.11
CA VAL A 256 -8.14 19.54 1.05
C VAL A 256 -8.15 19.00 2.47
N ASP A 257 -7.95 19.89 3.43
CA ASP A 257 -7.98 19.54 4.83
C ASP A 257 -9.33 18.85 5.19
N PRO A 258 -9.32 17.73 5.95
CA PRO A 258 -10.55 17.08 6.40
C PRO A 258 -11.53 17.99 7.17
N THR A 259 -11.02 19.05 7.81
CA THR A 259 -11.78 20.06 8.55
C THR A 259 -12.30 21.20 7.68
N ASP A 260 -11.95 21.21 6.39
CA ASP A 260 -12.41 22.22 5.44
C ASP A 260 -13.95 22.17 5.33
N ALA A 261 -14.58 23.24 5.82
CA ALA A 261 -16.03 23.37 5.91
C ALA A 261 -16.68 23.87 4.61
N ARG A 262 -15.89 24.19 3.57
CA ARG A 262 -16.43 24.64 2.28
C ARG A 262 -17.31 23.57 1.67
N THR A 263 -18.44 23.98 1.10
CA THR A 263 -19.29 23.16 0.26
C THR A 263 -18.56 22.72 -1.01
N ASP A 264 -19.08 21.70 -1.69
CA ASP A 264 -18.50 21.24 -2.95
C ASP A 264 -18.51 22.33 -4.04
N ASP A 265 -19.51 23.23 -4.03
CA ASP A 265 -19.61 24.39 -4.94
C ASP A 265 -18.57 25.47 -4.61
N GLU A 266 -18.32 25.74 -3.32
CA GLU A 266 -17.28 26.67 -2.88
C GLU A 266 -15.87 26.17 -3.22
N LEU A 267 -15.64 24.85 -3.12
CA LEU A 267 -14.37 24.22 -3.47
C LEU A 267 -14.01 24.36 -4.95
N VAL A 268 -15.01 24.47 -5.83
CA VAL A 268 -14.83 24.64 -7.29
C VAL A 268 -15.04 26.09 -7.75
N SER A 269 -15.08 27.05 -6.83
CA SER A 269 -15.03 28.46 -7.20
C SER A 269 -13.68 28.83 -7.82
N ASP A 270 -13.65 29.82 -8.72
CA ASP A 270 -12.42 30.25 -9.40
C ASP A 270 -11.29 30.57 -8.41
N LYS A 271 -11.62 31.25 -7.30
CA LYS A 271 -10.68 31.57 -6.23
C LYS A 271 -10.10 30.31 -5.57
N SER A 272 -10.95 29.34 -5.22
CA SER A 272 -10.49 28.09 -4.59
C SER A 272 -9.64 27.26 -5.55
N ILE A 273 -10.02 27.22 -6.83
CA ILE A 273 -9.25 26.52 -7.85
C ILE A 273 -7.87 27.15 -8.01
N GLU A 274 -7.80 28.48 -8.11
CA GLU A 274 -6.52 29.19 -8.13
C GLU A 274 -5.68 28.81 -6.91
N GLU A 275 -6.21 28.97 -5.69
CA GLU A 275 -5.51 28.64 -4.44
C GLU A 275 -4.94 27.20 -4.43
N LEU A 276 -5.71 26.22 -4.92
CA LEU A 276 -5.30 24.81 -4.97
C LEU A 276 -4.25 24.55 -6.06
N LEU A 277 -4.42 25.12 -7.26
CA LEU A 277 -3.43 24.98 -8.34
C LEU A 277 -2.07 25.54 -7.93
N LEU A 278 -2.05 26.65 -7.19
CA LEU A 278 -0.80 27.25 -6.70
C LEU A 278 -0.01 26.34 -5.75
N LYS A 279 -0.62 25.28 -5.19
CA LYS A 279 0.04 24.27 -4.34
C LYS A 279 0.82 23.23 -5.12
N THR A 280 0.38 22.91 -6.34
CA THR A 280 0.88 21.75 -7.10
C THR A 280 1.35 22.08 -8.51
N VAL A 281 1.17 23.31 -9.01
CA VAL A 281 1.56 23.70 -10.36
C VAL A 281 2.75 24.67 -10.32
N PRO A 282 3.93 24.30 -10.88
CA PRO A 282 5.05 25.23 -11.01
C PRO A 282 4.74 26.33 -12.03
N GLY A 283 5.57 27.37 -12.08
CA GLY A 283 5.44 28.51 -12.99
C GLY A 283 5.35 29.86 -12.28
N PRO A 284 5.09 30.95 -13.02
CA PRO A 284 5.04 32.29 -12.48
C PRO A 284 3.87 32.49 -11.51
N ARG A 285 3.91 33.61 -10.78
CA ARG A 285 2.80 34.08 -9.93
C ARG A 285 2.44 35.52 -10.33
N PRO A 286 1.19 35.81 -10.74
CA PRO A 286 0.05 34.88 -10.84
C PRO A 286 0.26 33.80 -11.92
N LEU A 287 -0.34 32.63 -11.70
CA LEU A 287 -0.20 31.47 -12.59
C LEU A 287 -1.16 31.62 -13.78
N PRO A 288 -0.70 31.57 -15.05
CA PRO A 288 -1.59 31.55 -16.20
C PRO A 288 -2.20 30.16 -16.38
N PHE A 289 -3.53 30.07 -16.28
CA PHE A 289 -4.27 28.83 -16.51
C PHE A 289 -5.67 29.11 -17.03
N LYS A 290 -6.26 28.09 -17.68
CA LYS A 290 -7.69 28.06 -18.01
C LYS A 290 -8.32 26.77 -17.50
N VAL A 291 -9.29 26.91 -16.60
CA VAL A 291 -10.04 25.77 -16.07
C VAL A 291 -11.05 25.29 -17.12
N LEU A 292 -11.00 24.00 -17.45
CA LEU A 292 -12.04 23.35 -18.25
C LEU A 292 -13.10 22.70 -17.37
N ARG A 293 -12.67 22.14 -16.24
CA ARG A 293 -13.54 21.44 -15.30
C ARG A 293 -12.88 21.31 -13.94
N ALA A 294 -13.67 21.37 -12.86
CA ALA A 294 -13.27 20.96 -11.53
C ALA A 294 -14.36 20.10 -10.89
N SER A 295 -13.98 19.12 -10.07
CA SER A 295 -14.93 18.27 -9.36
C SER A 295 -14.32 17.77 -8.04
N PRO A 296 -15.00 18.00 -6.90
CA PRO A 296 -14.63 17.42 -5.63
C PRO A 296 -15.15 15.97 -5.56
N TYR A 297 -14.40 15.11 -4.87
CA TYR A 297 -14.81 13.73 -4.61
C TYR A 297 -14.10 13.18 -3.38
N ARG A 298 -14.73 12.17 -2.75
CA ARG A 298 -14.10 11.37 -1.70
C ARG A 298 -13.43 10.15 -2.31
N VAL A 299 -12.38 9.69 -1.64
CA VAL A 299 -11.66 8.48 -2.02
C VAL A 299 -11.90 7.35 -1.03
N HIS A 300 -11.74 6.13 -1.52
CA HIS A 300 -12.16 4.92 -0.83
C HIS A 300 -11.06 3.87 -0.88
N GLN A 301 -11.12 2.91 0.04
CA GLN A 301 -10.50 1.59 -0.07
C GLN A 301 -11.59 0.59 0.24
N LEU A 302 -12.38 0.24 -0.78
CA LEU A 302 -13.54 -0.63 -0.64
C LEU A 302 -13.41 -1.82 -1.60
N CYS A 303 -13.71 -3.01 -1.11
CA CYS A 303 -13.71 -4.23 -1.91
C CYS A 303 -15.01 -5.00 -1.66
N ALA A 304 -15.66 -5.49 -2.71
CA ALA A 304 -16.82 -6.35 -2.59
C ALA A 304 -16.50 -7.65 -1.85
N SER A 305 -17.45 -8.12 -1.05
CA SER A 305 -17.30 -9.35 -0.25
C SER A 305 -17.09 -10.60 -1.09
N THR A 306 -17.57 -10.56 -2.34
CA THR A 306 -17.33 -11.52 -3.42
C THR A 306 -17.51 -10.76 -4.74
N PHE A 307 -16.83 -11.14 -5.81
CA PHE A 307 -17.01 -10.56 -7.14
C PHE A 307 -18.01 -11.35 -7.98
N ASN A 308 -18.62 -12.42 -7.47
CA ASN A 308 -19.64 -13.17 -8.18
C ASN A 308 -20.78 -13.60 -7.25
N ARG A 309 -21.97 -13.79 -7.85
CA ARG A 309 -23.12 -14.46 -7.22
C ARG A 309 -23.95 -15.15 -8.29
N GLY A 310 -23.88 -16.48 -8.29
CA GLY A 310 -24.51 -17.32 -9.32
C GLY A 310 -23.90 -17.04 -10.70
N ARG A 311 -24.74 -16.69 -11.67
CA ARG A 311 -24.37 -16.35 -13.05
C ARG A 311 -24.02 -14.89 -13.26
N CYS A 312 -23.89 -14.11 -12.19
CA CYS A 312 -23.50 -12.71 -12.26
C CYS A 312 -22.11 -12.49 -11.65
N ALA A 313 -21.30 -11.65 -12.30
CA ALA A 313 -19.97 -11.25 -11.83
C ALA A 313 -19.80 -9.73 -11.85
N LEU A 314 -18.86 -9.19 -11.09
CA LEU A 314 -18.51 -7.78 -10.97
C LEU A 314 -17.07 -7.57 -11.41
N ALA A 315 -16.79 -6.44 -12.08
CA ALA A 315 -15.43 -6.06 -12.50
C ALA A 315 -15.19 -4.55 -12.31
N GLY A 316 -13.92 -4.17 -12.08
CA GLY A 316 -13.52 -2.77 -11.90
C GLY A 316 -14.20 -2.10 -10.71
N ASP A 317 -14.57 -0.83 -10.88
CA ASP A 317 -15.17 0.01 -9.82
C ASP A 317 -16.46 -0.56 -9.20
N ALA A 318 -17.17 -1.44 -9.91
CA ALA A 318 -18.33 -2.15 -9.36
C ALA A 318 -17.94 -3.15 -8.27
N ALA A 319 -16.73 -3.70 -8.37
CA ALA A 319 -16.16 -4.71 -7.50
C ALA A 319 -15.23 -4.12 -6.43
N HIS A 320 -14.44 -3.10 -6.75
CA HIS A 320 -13.51 -2.48 -5.80
C HIS A 320 -13.23 -1.01 -6.13
N LEU A 321 -12.95 -0.20 -5.12
CA LEU A 321 -12.65 1.24 -5.22
C LEU A 321 -11.38 1.53 -4.45
N ASN A 322 -10.46 2.26 -5.07
CA ASN A 322 -9.20 2.68 -4.46
C ASN A 322 -8.99 4.20 -4.55
N ASN A 323 -8.00 4.68 -3.80
CA ASN A 323 -7.54 6.04 -3.95
C ASN A 323 -6.64 6.17 -5.21
N PRO A 324 -6.62 7.33 -5.88
CA PRO A 324 -5.97 7.49 -7.18
C PRO A 324 -4.44 7.58 -7.10
N MET A 325 -3.85 7.64 -5.89
CA MET A 325 -2.41 7.83 -5.71
C MET A 325 -1.66 6.57 -6.19
N GLY A 326 -0.96 6.70 -7.31
CA GLY A 326 -0.27 5.60 -7.99
C GLY A 326 -1.02 4.99 -9.18
N ALA A 327 -2.11 5.62 -9.65
CA ALA A 327 -2.80 5.28 -10.92
C ALA A 327 -3.25 3.81 -11.08
N MET A 328 -3.66 3.16 -9.99
CA MET A 328 -3.98 1.72 -10.01
C MET A 328 -5.46 1.37 -10.27
N GLY A 329 -6.40 2.32 -10.13
CA GLY A 329 -7.85 2.06 -10.25
C GLY A 329 -8.24 1.45 -11.60
N LEU A 330 -8.18 2.23 -12.68
CA LEU A 330 -8.55 1.72 -14.00
C LEU A 330 -7.62 0.60 -14.49
N THR A 331 -6.32 0.69 -14.19
CA THR A 331 -5.34 -0.37 -14.52
C THR A 331 -5.82 -1.74 -14.05
N THR A 332 -6.26 -1.84 -12.80
CA THR A 332 -6.70 -3.11 -12.22
C THR A 332 -8.06 -3.55 -12.76
N GLY A 333 -8.97 -2.61 -13.05
CA GLY A 333 -10.25 -2.90 -13.70
C GLY A 333 -10.11 -3.47 -15.12
N LEU A 334 -9.12 -3.03 -15.90
CA LEU A 334 -8.85 -3.61 -17.23
C LEU A 334 -8.37 -5.06 -17.13
N ILE A 335 -7.62 -5.40 -16.08
CA ILE A 335 -7.17 -6.77 -15.82
C ILE A 335 -8.34 -7.63 -15.32
N ASP A 336 -9.25 -7.07 -14.51
CA ASP A 336 -10.48 -7.78 -14.11
C ASP A 336 -11.33 -8.16 -15.33
N SER A 337 -11.36 -7.29 -16.35
CA SER A 337 -12.10 -7.54 -17.60
C SER A 337 -11.54 -8.76 -18.34
N GLU A 338 -10.21 -8.85 -18.43
CA GLU A 338 -9.53 -9.93 -19.13
C GLU A 338 -9.67 -11.26 -18.38
N ALA A 339 -9.40 -11.27 -17.07
CA ALA A 339 -9.55 -12.46 -16.25
C ALA A 339 -11.00 -12.98 -16.22
N LEU A 340 -11.99 -12.08 -16.22
CA LEU A 340 -13.40 -12.48 -16.26
C LEU A 340 -13.80 -13.04 -17.62
N ALA A 341 -13.31 -12.46 -18.72
CA ALA A 341 -13.57 -12.98 -20.06
C ALA A 341 -13.00 -14.40 -20.22
N ASP A 342 -11.78 -14.65 -19.75
CA ASP A 342 -11.16 -15.98 -19.76
C ASP A 342 -11.96 -16.98 -18.90
N ALA A 343 -12.43 -16.57 -17.71
CA ALA A 343 -13.28 -17.40 -16.85
C ALA A 343 -14.61 -17.79 -17.55
N LEU A 344 -15.25 -16.84 -18.24
CA LEU A 344 -16.49 -17.09 -18.97
C LEU A 344 -16.25 -17.96 -20.21
N GLU A 345 -15.14 -17.77 -20.93
CA GLU A 345 -14.73 -18.63 -22.05
C GLU A 345 -14.54 -20.09 -21.60
N LEU A 346 -13.84 -20.32 -20.49
CA LEU A 346 -13.67 -21.65 -19.91
C LEU A 346 -15.01 -22.32 -19.57
N ILE A 347 -15.95 -21.56 -18.99
CA ILE A 347 -17.26 -22.11 -18.63
C ILE A 347 -18.10 -22.42 -19.87
N ILE A 348 -18.14 -21.49 -20.82
CA ILE A 348 -19.06 -21.52 -21.95
C ILE A 348 -18.57 -22.44 -23.06
N HIS A 349 -17.29 -22.36 -23.43
CA HIS A 349 -16.73 -23.08 -24.57
C HIS A 349 -16.05 -24.38 -24.18
N GLU A 350 -15.47 -24.46 -22.99
CA GLU A 350 -14.78 -25.67 -22.52
C GLU A 350 -15.60 -26.51 -21.53
N GLY A 351 -16.82 -26.08 -21.19
CA GLY A 351 -17.72 -26.80 -20.29
C GLY A 351 -17.19 -26.91 -18.85
N LYS A 352 -16.32 -26.00 -18.43
CA LYS A 352 -15.84 -25.94 -17.04
C LYS A 352 -16.99 -25.56 -16.08
N PRO A 353 -16.95 -26.01 -14.82
CA PRO A 353 -18.00 -25.68 -13.86
C PRO A 353 -18.07 -24.17 -13.59
N ILE A 354 -19.28 -23.68 -13.28
CA ILE A 354 -19.52 -22.26 -12.96
C ILE A 354 -18.68 -21.74 -11.77
N SER A 355 -18.21 -22.64 -10.90
CA SER A 355 -17.32 -22.33 -9.77
C SER A 355 -15.97 -21.74 -10.18
N ILE A 356 -15.60 -21.78 -11.48
CA ILE A 356 -14.47 -20.99 -11.99
C ILE A 356 -14.65 -19.49 -11.71
N LEU A 357 -15.90 -18.99 -11.62
CA LEU A 357 -16.17 -17.61 -11.19
C LEU A 357 -15.77 -17.35 -9.73
N ASP A 358 -15.74 -18.38 -8.88
CA ASP A 358 -15.25 -18.25 -7.50
C ASP A 358 -13.72 -18.06 -7.50
N THR A 359 -13.00 -18.81 -8.35
CA THR A 359 -11.55 -18.61 -8.54
C THR A 359 -11.23 -17.21 -9.08
N TYR A 360 -11.99 -16.74 -10.08
CA TYR A 360 -11.89 -15.35 -10.54
C TYR A 360 -12.09 -14.37 -9.38
N SER A 361 -13.18 -14.54 -8.62
CA SER A 361 -13.51 -13.67 -7.50
C SER A 361 -12.41 -13.64 -6.45
N ASP A 362 -11.92 -14.79 -6.03
CA ASP A 362 -10.91 -14.89 -4.98
C ASP A 362 -9.56 -14.34 -5.42
N GLU A 363 -9.10 -14.64 -6.64
CA GLU A 363 -7.81 -14.12 -7.12
C GLU A 363 -7.84 -12.60 -7.32
N ARG A 364 -8.92 -12.05 -7.90
CA ARG A 364 -9.01 -10.60 -8.11
C ARG A 364 -9.16 -9.85 -6.79
N ARG A 365 -9.91 -10.41 -5.83
CA ARG A 365 -9.98 -9.87 -4.47
C ARG A 365 -8.63 -9.96 -3.75
N ARG A 366 -7.92 -11.07 -3.87
CA ARG A 366 -6.57 -11.24 -3.30
C ARG A 366 -5.63 -10.17 -3.82
N VAL A 367 -5.57 -9.96 -5.14
CA VAL A 367 -4.76 -8.89 -5.76
C VAL A 367 -5.12 -7.51 -5.19
N PHE A 368 -6.41 -7.21 -5.04
CA PHE A 368 -6.82 -5.95 -4.43
C PHE A 368 -6.30 -5.82 -2.98
N GLN A 369 -6.53 -6.85 -2.17
CA GLN A 369 -6.25 -6.85 -0.73
C GLN A 369 -4.75 -6.89 -0.40
N THR A 370 -3.95 -7.60 -1.20
CA THR A 370 -2.52 -7.81 -0.91
C THR A 370 -1.60 -6.86 -1.66
N PHE A 371 -2.06 -6.25 -2.76
CA PHE A 371 -1.24 -5.37 -3.58
C PHE A 371 -1.85 -3.98 -3.75
N VAL A 372 -3.07 -3.87 -4.28
CA VAL A 372 -3.65 -2.58 -4.70
C VAL A 372 -3.93 -1.67 -3.51
N ASP A 373 -4.67 -2.15 -2.50
CA ASP A 373 -4.98 -1.37 -1.29
C ASP A 373 -3.70 -1.03 -0.52
N PRO A 374 -2.83 -1.99 -0.13
CA PRO A 374 -1.61 -1.68 0.61
C PRO A 374 -0.71 -0.68 -0.12
N THR A 375 -0.54 -0.82 -1.44
CA THR A 375 0.35 0.04 -2.22
C THR A 375 -0.23 1.45 -2.39
N SER A 376 -1.52 1.58 -2.74
CA SER A 376 -2.15 2.90 -2.90
C SER A 376 -2.30 3.62 -1.57
N THR A 377 -2.61 2.88 -0.50
CA THR A 377 -2.62 3.41 0.87
C THR A 377 -1.22 3.87 1.28
N GLN A 378 -0.18 3.09 1.00
CA GLN A 378 1.19 3.51 1.30
C GLN A 378 1.61 4.73 0.47
N ASN A 379 1.28 4.79 -0.82
CA ASN A 379 1.58 5.94 -1.67
C ASN A 379 0.97 7.23 -1.13
N LYS A 380 -0.23 7.14 -0.56
CA LYS A 380 -0.91 8.24 0.14
C LYS A 380 -0.29 8.57 1.50
N LEU A 381 0.11 7.56 2.28
CA LEU A 381 0.62 7.71 3.64
C LEU A 381 2.15 7.90 3.74
N ARG A 382 2.85 8.08 2.61
CA ARG A 382 4.30 8.34 2.63
C ARG A 382 4.60 9.63 3.39
N CYS A 383 5.71 9.58 4.14
CA CYS A 383 6.22 10.55 5.12
C CYS A 383 5.59 10.43 6.54
N ALA A 384 6.36 9.81 7.46
CA ALA A 384 6.36 10.02 8.92
C ALA A 384 5.45 9.21 9.85
N LYS A 385 5.43 7.88 9.70
CA LYS A 385 4.53 6.98 10.46
C LYS A 385 4.66 7.07 11.98
N PHE A 386 5.86 7.10 12.56
CA PHE A 386 6.02 7.16 14.03
C PHE A 386 5.53 8.49 14.61
N ALA A 387 6.05 9.62 14.11
CA ALA A 387 5.63 10.94 14.61
C ALA A 387 4.14 11.22 14.36
N LYS A 388 3.56 10.74 13.25
CA LYS A 388 2.11 10.81 13.00
C LYS A 388 1.33 9.96 13.99
N ASP A 389 1.72 8.71 14.22
CA ASP A 389 1.07 7.83 15.19
C ASP A 389 1.18 8.37 16.62
N LEU A 390 2.34 8.95 16.97
CA LEU A 390 2.60 9.56 18.28
C LEU A 390 1.61 10.70 18.58
N LEU A 391 1.25 11.48 17.56
CA LEU A 391 0.33 12.62 17.67
C LEU A 391 -1.15 12.21 17.68
N ILE A 392 -1.47 10.93 17.53
CA ILE A 392 -2.85 10.43 17.61
C ILE A 392 -3.35 10.47 19.06
N ASP A 393 -4.53 11.05 19.24
CA ASP A 393 -5.24 11.13 20.51
C ASP A 393 -5.30 9.74 21.22
N PRO A 394 -4.72 9.61 22.42
CA PRO A 394 -4.74 8.38 23.22
C PRO A 394 -6.12 7.78 23.48
N SER A 395 -7.19 8.58 23.51
CA SER A 395 -8.56 8.08 23.69
C SER A 395 -9.02 7.17 22.55
N THR A 396 -8.45 7.29 21.35
CA THR A 396 -8.76 6.42 20.19
C THR A 396 -8.40 4.95 20.41
N ARG A 397 -7.57 4.68 21.42
CA ARG A 397 -7.12 3.34 21.83
C ARG A 397 -7.42 3.05 23.30
N ASP A 398 -8.40 3.76 23.87
CA ASP A 398 -8.84 3.64 25.27
C ASP A 398 -7.72 3.87 26.30
N VAL A 399 -6.81 4.80 25.99
CA VAL A 399 -5.71 5.22 26.87
C VAL A 399 -6.00 6.62 27.37
N HIS A 400 -6.01 6.80 28.70
CA HIS A 400 -6.33 8.08 29.36
C HIS A 400 -5.25 8.52 30.35
N ASP A 401 -4.23 7.69 30.56
CA ASP A 401 -3.13 7.89 31.53
C ASP A 401 -1.86 8.49 30.88
N VAL A 402 -1.82 8.59 29.55
CA VAL A 402 -0.65 9.04 28.79
C VAL A 402 -1.06 10.15 27.81
N THR A 403 -0.18 11.14 27.63
CA THR A 403 -0.23 12.10 26.51
C THR A 403 1.16 12.24 25.91
N HIS A 404 1.25 12.34 24.58
CA HIS A 404 2.53 12.49 23.89
C HIS A 404 2.76 13.94 23.44
N ASN A 405 3.99 14.41 23.57
CA ASN A 405 4.40 15.72 23.08
C ASN A 405 5.62 15.60 22.16
N LEU A 406 5.43 15.92 20.88
CA LEU A 406 6.54 16.06 19.94
C LEU A 406 7.20 17.43 20.15
N ALA A 407 8.25 17.47 20.98
CA ALA A 407 8.95 18.72 21.32
C ALA A 407 9.82 19.23 20.17
N ALA A 408 10.54 18.33 19.49
CA ALA A 408 11.48 18.71 18.44
C ALA A 408 11.72 17.61 17.39
N VAL A 409 12.21 18.00 16.22
CA VAL A 409 12.74 17.12 15.16
C VAL A 409 14.04 17.70 14.63
N ALA A 410 15.01 16.84 14.31
CA ALA A 410 16.27 17.24 13.69
C ALA A 410 16.56 16.47 12.40
N SER A 411 17.26 17.13 11.48
CA SER A 411 17.90 16.51 10.33
C SER A 411 19.39 16.82 10.33
N SER A 412 20.23 15.87 9.90
CA SER A 412 21.68 16.07 9.75
C SER A 412 22.06 16.79 8.46
N THR A 413 21.11 16.94 7.52
CA THR A 413 21.38 17.49 6.19
C THR A 413 21.03 18.96 6.06
N SER A 414 19.92 19.41 6.65
CA SER A 414 19.54 20.83 6.70
C SER A 414 18.40 21.09 7.67
N LEU A 415 18.31 22.33 8.16
CA LEU A 415 17.14 22.81 8.92
C LEU A 415 15.83 22.66 8.11
N GLN A 416 15.89 22.94 6.80
CA GLN A 416 14.73 22.85 5.91
C GLN A 416 14.13 21.44 5.92
N LYS A 417 14.94 20.36 5.85
CA LYS A 417 14.42 18.99 5.90
C LYS A 417 13.68 18.68 7.20
N ALA A 418 14.11 19.24 8.33
CA ALA A 418 13.40 19.09 9.59
C ALA A 418 12.06 19.88 9.58
N GLN A 419 12.04 21.09 9.03
CA GLN A 419 10.82 21.89 8.87
C GLN A 419 9.82 21.25 7.90
N ASP A 420 10.31 20.67 6.80
CA ASP A 420 9.50 19.92 5.83
C ASP A 420 8.87 18.69 6.49
N PHE A 421 9.64 17.99 7.35
CA PHE A 421 9.12 16.86 8.11
C PHE A 421 8.02 17.28 9.08
N LEU A 422 8.23 18.36 9.86
CA LEU A 422 7.21 18.89 10.77
C LEU A 422 5.94 19.28 10.04
N SER A 423 6.09 19.92 8.87
CA SER A 423 4.98 20.24 8.00
C SER A 423 4.29 18.95 7.58
N ALA A 424 5.02 17.96 7.02
CA ALA A 424 4.51 16.67 6.54
C ALA A 424 3.69 15.84 7.55
N ILE A 425 3.84 16.12 8.85
CA ILE A 425 3.08 15.44 9.91
C ILE A 425 1.98 16.28 10.53
N ASN A 426 1.78 17.52 10.07
CA ASN A 426 0.96 18.52 10.76
C ASN A 426 1.37 18.64 12.22
N ALA A 427 2.67 18.81 12.47
CA ALA A 427 3.19 18.91 13.83
C ALA A 427 2.55 20.10 14.55
N PRO A 428 2.33 20.00 15.88
CA PRO A 428 1.92 21.14 16.68
C PRO A 428 2.85 22.35 16.44
N SER A 429 2.30 23.56 16.41
CA SER A 429 3.08 24.80 16.18
C SER A 429 4.19 25.04 17.22
N ARG A 430 4.12 24.36 18.36
CA ARG A 430 5.14 24.36 19.42
C ARG A 430 6.33 23.44 19.15
N THR A 431 6.30 22.61 18.10
CA THR A 431 7.39 21.67 17.79
C THR A 431 8.54 22.40 17.10
N THR A 432 9.76 22.23 17.61
CA THR A 432 10.96 22.91 17.09
C THR A 432 11.69 22.09 16.04
N ALA A 433 12.09 22.70 14.92
CA ALA A 433 12.95 22.08 13.92
C ALA A 433 14.42 22.45 14.15
N TYR A 434 15.32 21.48 14.08
CA TYR A 434 16.76 21.66 14.17
C TYR A 434 17.48 21.18 12.91
N GLY A 435 18.50 21.93 12.48
CA GLY A 435 19.35 21.58 11.34
C GLY A 435 20.57 20.71 11.70
N SER A 436 20.68 20.29 12.96
CA SER A 436 21.70 19.34 13.41
C SER A 436 21.20 18.52 14.60
N TYR A 437 21.77 17.33 14.80
CA TYR A 437 21.42 16.48 15.94
C TYR A 437 21.91 17.08 17.26
N GLU A 438 23.10 17.69 17.27
CA GLU A 438 23.70 18.33 18.44
C GLU A 438 22.81 19.43 19.00
N SER A 439 22.20 20.22 18.11
CA SER A 439 21.31 21.31 18.51
C SER A 439 20.03 20.79 19.18
N LEU A 440 19.46 19.70 18.67
CA LEU A 440 18.30 19.03 19.31
C LEU A 440 18.69 18.39 20.64
N LEU A 441 19.85 17.74 20.71
CA LEU A 441 20.32 17.12 21.95
C LEU A 441 20.66 18.14 23.04
N ALA A 442 21.00 19.38 22.67
CA ALA A 442 21.20 20.48 23.60
C ALA A 442 19.89 21.11 24.11
N ASP A 443 18.74 20.83 23.49
CA ASP A 443 17.44 21.38 23.89
C ASP A 443 17.00 20.79 25.24
N PRO A 444 16.85 21.61 26.31
CA PRO A 444 16.44 21.12 27.62
C PRO A 444 14.99 20.62 27.66
N THR A 445 14.16 20.96 26.67
CA THR A 445 12.75 20.53 26.59
C THR A 445 12.58 19.12 26.01
N VAL A 446 13.64 18.55 25.43
CA VAL A 446 13.64 17.18 24.90
C VAL A 446 14.08 16.22 26.01
N GLU A 447 13.20 15.32 26.44
CA GLU A 447 13.49 14.34 27.51
C GLU A 447 13.91 12.97 26.95
N ILE A 448 13.22 12.52 25.89
CA ILE A 448 13.46 11.26 25.18
C ILE A 448 13.62 11.52 23.68
N VAL A 449 14.54 10.79 23.04
CA VAL A 449 14.79 10.86 21.60
C VAL A 449 14.45 9.52 20.96
N TYR A 450 13.60 9.55 19.94
CA TYR A 450 13.40 8.43 19.03
C TYR A 450 14.39 8.53 17.87
N ILE A 451 15.23 7.51 17.70
CA ILE A 451 16.29 7.49 16.69
C ILE A 451 15.88 6.51 15.59
N SER A 452 15.65 7.04 14.38
CA SER A 452 15.21 6.27 13.20
C SER A 452 16.16 6.43 12.00
N THR A 453 17.45 6.60 12.26
CA THR A 453 18.47 6.66 11.21
C THR A 453 18.72 5.28 10.60
N PRO A 454 19.50 5.13 9.52
CA PRO A 454 19.91 3.81 9.05
C PRO A 454 20.68 3.04 10.15
N HIS A 455 20.72 1.69 10.07
CA HIS A 455 21.35 0.83 11.08
C HIS A 455 22.81 1.23 11.37
N SER A 456 23.57 1.59 10.34
CA SER A 456 24.96 2.06 10.48
C SER A 456 25.12 3.33 11.31
N HIS A 457 24.02 4.03 11.63
CA HIS A 457 24.00 5.27 12.37
C HIS A 457 23.43 5.17 13.78
N HIS A 458 22.84 4.02 14.14
CA HIS A 458 22.17 3.83 15.43
C HIS A 458 23.13 4.05 16.60
N PHE A 459 24.32 3.43 16.56
CA PHE A 459 25.26 3.43 17.68
C PHE A 459 25.71 4.84 18.07
N GLN A 460 26.28 5.58 17.12
CA GLN A 460 26.80 6.93 17.36
C GLN A 460 25.70 7.91 17.78
N ASN A 461 24.50 7.81 17.18
CA ASN A 461 23.39 8.70 17.51
C ASN A 461 22.83 8.41 18.90
N ALA A 462 22.63 7.13 19.24
CA ALA A 462 22.16 6.73 20.57
C ALA A 462 23.19 7.07 21.65
N ARG A 463 24.48 6.82 21.38
CA ARG A 463 25.57 7.20 22.28
C ARG A 463 25.61 8.71 22.50
N ALA A 464 25.48 9.52 21.45
CA ALA A 464 25.45 10.98 21.57
C ALA A 464 24.24 11.45 22.42
N ALA A 465 23.06 10.88 22.20
CA ALA A 465 21.86 11.20 22.98
C ALA A 465 22.02 10.84 24.46
N LEU A 466 22.52 9.64 24.78
CA LEU A 466 22.80 9.22 26.16
C LEU A 466 23.86 10.10 26.81
N LEU A 467 24.94 10.46 26.10
CA LEU A 467 25.97 11.37 26.60
C LEU A 467 25.41 12.76 26.93
N ALA A 468 24.47 13.26 26.12
CA ALA A 468 23.73 14.49 26.34
C ALA A 468 22.65 14.40 27.45
N GLY A 469 22.52 13.23 28.10
CA GLY A 469 21.58 13.05 29.21
C GLY A 469 20.14 12.76 28.77
N LYS A 470 19.93 12.34 27.52
CA LYS A 470 18.59 12.04 26.98
C LYS A 470 18.25 10.57 27.11
N HIS A 471 16.99 10.27 27.40
CA HIS A 471 16.44 8.93 27.24
C HIS A 471 16.36 8.56 25.76
N VAL A 472 16.42 7.27 25.43
CA VAL A 472 16.48 6.83 24.03
C VAL A 472 15.50 5.71 23.74
N LEU A 473 14.69 5.90 22.69
CA LEU A 473 14.00 4.84 21.97
C LEU A 473 14.73 4.62 20.63
N LEU A 474 15.41 3.50 20.47
CA LEU A 474 16.28 3.23 19.33
C LEU A 474 15.62 2.27 18.35
N GLU A 475 15.43 2.68 17.10
CA GLU A 475 14.85 1.80 16.08
C GLU A 475 15.57 0.46 15.96
N LYS A 476 14.81 -0.54 15.52
CA LYS A 476 15.35 -1.87 15.21
C LYS A 476 15.98 -1.92 13.81
N ALA A 477 16.98 -2.76 13.54
CA ALA A 477 17.74 -3.53 14.54
C ALA A 477 18.55 -2.59 15.43
N PHE A 478 18.67 -2.93 16.71
CA PHE A 478 19.21 -2.04 17.74
C PHE A 478 20.57 -1.41 17.36
N THR A 479 21.52 -2.22 16.90
CA THR A 479 22.84 -1.80 16.40
C THR A 479 23.31 -2.74 15.28
N VAL A 480 24.50 -2.51 14.72
CA VAL A 480 25.07 -3.38 13.68
C VAL A 480 25.64 -4.69 14.26
N ASN A 481 26.14 -4.63 15.50
CA ASN A 481 26.71 -5.77 16.22
C ASN A 481 26.44 -5.70 17.74
N ALA A 482 26.68 -6.80 18.45
CA ALA A 482 26.45 -6.92 19.89
C ALA A 482 27.41 -6.07 20.73
N ALA A 483 28.63 -5.79 20.25
CA ALA A 483 29.59 -4.94 20.95
C ALA A 483 29.09 -3.49 21.07
N GLN A 484 28.57 -2.92 19.97
CA GLN A 484 27.90 -1.62 19.95
C GLN A 484 26.69 -1.61 20.92
N ALA A 485 25.85 -2.66 20.88
CA ALA A 485 24.70 -2.76 21.78
C ALA A 485 25.14 -2.78 23.25
N CYS A 486 26.17 -3.58 23.58
CA CYS A 486 26.72 -3.70 24.93
C CYS A 486 27.21 -2.35 25.45
N ASN A 487 27.95 -1.59 24.64
CA ASN A 487 28.40 -0.25 24.98
C ASN A 487 27.24 0.72 25.27
N LEU A 488 26.16 0.68 24.48
CA LEU A 488 24.98 1.52 24.74
C LEU A 488 24.24 1.12 26.03
N VAL A 489 24.09 -0.18 26.27
CA VAL A 489 23.43 -0.71 27.48
C VAL A 489 24.21 -0.34 28.73
N GLN A 490 25.54 -0.51 28.72
CA GLN A 490 26.40 -0.10 29.83
C GLN A 490 26.30 1.40 30.07
N LEU A 491 26.43 2.21 29.01
CA LEU A 491 26.34 3.67 29.12
C LEU A 491 24.99 4.14 29.67
N ALA A 492 23.87 3.57 29.21
CA ALA A 492 22.54 3.90 29.70
C ALA A 492 22.38 3.54 31.18
N ARG A 493 22.85 2.35 31.60
CA ARG A 493 22.83 1.89 33.00
C ARG A 493 23.70 2.77 33.90
N GLU A 494 24.91 3.11 33.46
CA GLU A 494 25.83 4.01 34.18
C GLU A 494 25.23 5.40 34.38
N LYS A 495 24.60 5.96 33.34
CA LYS A 495 23.94 7.26 33.40
C LYS A 495 22.55 7.23 34.02
N LYS A 496 22.01 6.04 34.32
CA LYS A 496 20.63 5.82 34.78
C LYS A 496 19.59 6.44 33.84
N LEU A 497 19.81 6.29 32.54
CA LEU A 497 18.90 6.75 31.50
C LEU A 497 18.10 5.58 30.94
N PHE A 498 16.81 5.81 30.70
CA PHE A 498 15.98 4.89 29.94
C PHE A 498 16.52 4.67 28.52
N LEU A 499 16.65 3.39 28.16
CA LEU A 499 16.98 2.92 26.82
C LEU A 499 16.06 1.76 26.46
N MET A 500 15.48 1.79 25.26
CA MET A 500 14.64 0.71 24.75
C MET A 500 14.83 0.53 23.25
N GLU A 501 14.83 -0.72 22.78
CA GLU A 501 14.71 -1.04 21.35
C GLU A 501 13.27 -0.82 20.89
N ALA A 502 13.08 -0.10 19.77
CA ALA A 502 11.79 0.17 19.14
C ALA A 502 11.29 -1.06 18.36
N MET A 503 11.02 -2.13 19.11
CA MET A 503 10.42 -3.36 18.61
C MET A 503 8.90 -3.31 18.79
N TRP A 504 8.24 -2.37 18.10
CA TRP A 504 6.81 -2.10 18.17
C TRP A 504 5.89 -3.34 18.17
N THR A 505 6.28 -4.41 17.45
CA THR A 505 5.58 -5.70 17.41
C THR A 505 5.24 -6.26 18.80
N ARG A 506 6.09 -6.03 19.81
CA ARG A 506 5.88 -6.53 21.17
C ARG A 506 4.72 -5.85 21.89
N PHE A 507 4.41 -4.61 21.51
CA PHE A 507 3.46 -3.76 22.20
C PHE A 507 2.02 -3.90 21.67
N PHE A 508 1.84 -4.60 20.54
CA PHE A 508 0.50 -4.89 20.01
C PHE A 508 -0.34 -5.70 21.02
N PRO A 509 -1.63 -5.37 21.19
CA PRO A 509 -2.54 -6.14 22.03
C PRO A 509 -2.60 -7.62 21.67
N LEU A 510 -2.47 -7.95 20.38
CA LEU A 510 -2.38 -9.35 19.91
C LEU A 510 -1.17 -10.05 20.52
N THR A 511 0.01 -9.43 20.46
CA THR A 511 1.24 -10.03 21.00
C THR A 511 1.11 -10.26 22.49
N GLN A 512 0.57 -9.29 23.23
CA GLN A 512 0.29 -9.46 24.66
C GLN A 512 -0.70 -10.60 24.93
N TYR A 513 -1.74 -10.75 24.12
CA TYR A 513 -2.69 -11.85 24.21
C TYR A 513 -2.03 -13.21 24.00
N VAL A 514 -1.18 -13.36 22.98
CA VAL A 514 -0.44 -14.60 22.71
C VAL A 514 0.48 -14.95 23.89
N ARG A 515 1.22 -13.97 24.39
CA ARG A 515 2.08 -14.14 25.57
C ARG A 515 1.25 -14.60 26.78
N GLN A 516 0.06 -14.04 26.99
CA GLN A 516 -0.83 -14.47 28.07
C GLN A 516 -1.34 -15.91 27.88
N LEU A 517 -1.70 -16.32 26.66
CA LEU A 517 -2.11 -17.71 26.38
C LEU A 517 -1.01 -18.70 26.74
N ILE A 518 0.25 -18.37 26.43
CA ILE A 518 1.42 -19.20 26.74
C ILE A 518 1.65 -19.25 28.25
N LYS A 519 1.72 -18.08 28.91
CA LYS A 519 1.97 -17.99 30.37
C LYS A 519 0.91 -18.72 31.21
N ASN A 520 -0.35 -18.66 30.78
CA ASN A 520 -1.46 -19.35 31.45
C ASN A 520 -1.54 -20.84 31.10
N GLY A 521 -0.68 -21.34 30.22
CA GLY A 521 -0.70 -22.73 29.76
C GLY A 521 -1.92 -23.09 28.89
N ALA A 522 -2.65 -22.11 28.36
CA ALA A 522 -3.91 -22.31 27.63
C ALA A 522 -3.72 -23.11 26.33
N ILE A 523 -2.53 -23.05 25.74
CA ILE A 523 -2.15 -23.82 24.54
C ILE A 523 -1.12 -24.93 24.83
N GLY A 524 -0.89 -25.23 26.11
CA GLY A 524 0.16 -26.15 26.55
C GLY A 524 1.58 -25.58 26.38
N VAL A 525 2.57 -26.47 26.46
CA VAL A 525 3.98 -26.11 26.33
C VAL A 525 4.37 -26.02 24.86
N VAL A 526 4.82 -24.85 24.42
CA VAL A 526 5.25 -24.63 23.04
C VAL A 526 6.62 -25.28 22.80
N GLN A 527 6.67 -26.25 21.91
CA GLN A 527 7.90 -27.00 21.57
C GLN A 527 8.67 -26.38 20.40
N ARG A 528 7.95 -25.75 19.47
CA ARG A 528 8.51 -25.21 18.25
C ARG A 528 7.81 -23.92 17.83
N VAL A 529 8.60 -22.98 17.31
CA VAL A 529 8.10 -21.76 16.68
C VAL A 529 8.66 -21.68 15.26
N VAL A 530 7.79 -21.40 14.29
CA VAL A 530 8.20 -21.03 12.94
C VAL A 530 7.65 -19.64 12.70
N ALA A 531 8.51 -18.70 12.33
CA ALA A 531 8.14 -17.31 12.10
C ALA A 531 8.81 -16.80 10.83
N ASP A 532 8.05 -16.08 10.02
CA ASP A 532 8.48 -15.61 8.70
C ASP A 532 8.26 -14.10 8.54
N ARG A 533 9.24 -13.42 7.93
CA ARG A 533 9.09 -12.02 7.51
C ARG A 533 9.71 -11.77 6.15
N ASN A 534 8.84 -11.75 5.15
CA ASN A 534 9.22 -11.55 3.75
C ASN A 534 8.65 -10.26 3.14
N LEU A 535 9.40 -9.65 2.21
CA LEU A 535 9.01 -8.40 1.53
C LEU A 535 8.52 -8.62 0.09
N GLY A 536 9.00 -9.67 -0.61
CA GLY A 536 8.57 -9.98 -1.97
C GLY A 536 8.97 -8.93 -3.01
N ARG A 537 10.16 -8.32 -2.88
CA ARG A 537 10.66 -7.24 -3.72
C ARG A 537 12.13 -7.43 -4.10
N ASP A 538 12.45 -7.30 -5.37
CA ASP A 538 13.83 -7.25 -5.84
C ASP A 538 14.43 -5.84 -5.60
N ILE A 539 14.86 -5.57 -4.37
CA ILE A 539 15.25 -4.23 -3.93
C ILE A 539 16.41 -3.65 -4.74
N GLU A 540 17.43 -4.45 -5.04
CA GLU A 540 18.55 -4.03 -5.87
C GLU A 540 18.08 -3.61 -7.27
N LYS A 541 17.23 -4.41 -7.91
CA LYS A 541 16.65 -4.04 -9.21
C LYS A 541 15.73 -2.82 -9.13
N LEU A 542 15.00 -2.67 -8.02
CA LEU A 542 14.00 -1.61 -7.83
C LEU A 542 14.62 -0.26 -7.44
N TYR A 543 15.75 -0.23 -6.74
CA TYR A 543 16.27 0.99 -6.14
C TYR A 543 17.79 1.17 -6.30
N GLY A 544 18.46 0.22 -6.96
CA GLY A 544 19.91 0.21 -7.09
C GLY A 544 20.62 -0.19 -5.79
N THR A 545 21.95 -0.24 -5.88
CA THR A 545 22.85 -0.66 -4.78
C THR A 545 22.97 0.36 -3.66
N GLU A 546 22.62 1.63 -3.92
CA GLU A 546 22.71 2.71 -2.93
C GLU A 546 21.57 2.72 -1.92
N HIS A 547 20.49 1.99 -2.19
CA HIS A 547 19.32 1.96 -1.32
C HIS A 547 19.65 1.31 0.04
N ARG A 548 19.17 1.89 1.14
CA ARG A 548 19.50 1.49 2.53
C ARG A 548 19.35 0.00 2.85
N LEU A 549 18.48 -0.71 2.14
CA LEU A 549 18.21 -2.14 2.35
C LEU A 549 19.25 -3.06 1.69
N VAL A 550 20.00 -2.58 0.71
CA VAL A 550 21.02 -3.36 -0.02
C VAL A 550 22.42 -2.74 0.08
N ASN A 551 22.54 -1.51 0.54
CA ASN A 551 23.81 -0.80 0.70
C ASN A 551 24.56 -1.29 1.94
N SER A 552 25.75 -1.84 1.74
CA SER A 552 26.62 -2.35 2.81
C SER A 552 27.11 -1.24 3.76
N ALA A 553 27.35 -0.02 3.25
CA ALA A 553 27.74 1.14 4.07
C ALA A 553 26.61 1.64 4.99
N LEU A 554 25.37 1.22 4.72
CA LEU A 554 24.21 1.50 5.55
C LEU A 554 23.78 0.33 6.44
N ALA A 555 24.60 -0.74 6.47
CA ALA A 555 24.29 -2.02 7.12
C ALA A 555 22.92 -2.57 6.66
N GLY A 556 22.72 -2.59 5.34
CA GLY A 556 21.57 -3.21 4.69
C GLY A 556 21.56 -4.74 4.82
N GLY A 557 20.43 -5.35 4.44
CA GLY A 557 20.24 -6.80 4.42
C GLY A 557 18.95 -7.24 5.12
N ALA A 558 18.48 -8.43 4.77
CA ALA A 558 17.28 -9.03 5.37
C ALA A 558 17.47 -9.38 6.86
N LEU A 559 18.68 -9.70 7.29
CA LEU A 559 19.01 -10.14 8.64
C LEU A 559 18.71 -9.04 9.66
N LEU A 560 19.27 -7.85 9.48
CA LEU A 560 19.04 -6.71 10.38
C LEU A 560 17.65 -6.08 10.16
N ASP A 561 17.17 -5.96 8.91
CA ASP A 561 15.92 -5.23 8.65
C ASP A 561 14.66 -6.08 8.96
N LEU A 562 14.69 -7.38 8.64
CA LEU A 562 13.51 -8.26 8.62
C LEU A 562 13.60 -9.40 9.64
N ALA A 563 14.72 -10.13 9.72
CA ALA A 563 14.82 -11.36 10.53
C ALA A 563 14.68 -11.10 12.04
N ILE A 564 14.92 -9.87 12.49
CA ILE A 564 14.69 -9.43 13.87
C ILE A 564 13.24 -9.65 14.33
N TYR A 565 12.25 -9.56 13.42
CA TYR A 565 10.84 -9.79 13.75
C TYR A 565 10.55 -11.28 14.05
N PRO A 566 10.88 -12.24 13.17
CA PRO A 566 10.82 -13.67 13.49
C PRO A 566 11.60 -14.06 14.75
N LEU A 567 12.82 -13.54 14.93
CA LEU A 567 13.62 -13.80 16.12
C LEU A 567 12.89 -13.32 17.39
N THR A 568 12.28 -12.13 17.36
CA THR A 568 11.47 -11.62 18.48
C THR A 568 10.33 -12.58 18.85
N TRP A 569 9.63 -13.17 17.87
CA TRP A 569 8.60 -14.18 18.13
C TRP A 569 9.16 -15.46 18.76
N ILE A 570 10.30 -15.93 18.28
CA ILE A 570 10.98 -17.11 18.82
C ILE A 570 11.41 -16.87 20.27
N PHE A 571 12.09 -15.76 20.55
CA PHE A 571 12.60 -15.44 21.88
C PHE A 571 11.48 -15.18 22.87
N GLN A 572 10.45 -14.41 22.51
CA GLN A 572 9.36 -14.14 23.46
C GLN A 572 8.61 -15.43 23.85
N ILE A 573 8.45 -16.37 22.93
CA ILE A 573 7.69 -17.62 23.15
C ILE A 573 8.56 -18.69 23.83
N LEU A 574 9.75 -18.97 23.29
CA LEU A 574 10.57 -20.11 23.71
C LEU A 574 11.58 -19.77 24.81
N TYR A 575 11.99 -18.50 24.92
CA TYR A 575 13.02 -18.07 25.89
C TYR A 575 12.43 -17.29 27.07
N HIS A 576 11.53 -16.32 26.83
CA HIS A 576 10.98 -15.48 27.91
C HIS A 576 9.78 -16.09 28.62
N ASP A 577 8.75 -16.47 27.86
CA ASP A 577 7.45 -16.86 28.41
C ASP A 577 7.26 -18.38 28.51
N SER A 578 8.25 -19.17 28.08
CA SER A 578 8.19 -20.63 28.11
C SER A 578 8.12 -21.13 29.56
N PRO A 579 7.10 -21.93 29.93
CA PRO A 579 7.03 -22.54 31.25
C PRO A 579 8.21 -23.46 31.58
N LEU A 580 8.87 -24.00 30.55
CA LEU A 580 10.07 -24.83 30.70
C LEU A 580 11.33 -24.04 31.07
N ALA A 581 11.31 -22.71 30.93
CA ALA A 581 12.43 -21.84 31.24
C ALA A 581 12.32 -21.18 32.63
N PHE A 582 11.25 -21.46 33.40
CA PHE A 582 11.11 -20.95 34.76
C PHE A 582 11.98 -21.75 35.73
N GLY A 583 12.90 -21.06 36.43
CA GLY A 583 13.78 -21.65 37.43
C GLY A 583 15.01 -22.36 36.89
N THR A 584 15.28 -22.30 35.57
CA THR A 584 16.52 -22.80 34.96
C THR A 584 17.52 -21.66 34.74
N VAL A 585 18.83 -21.97 34.81
CA VAL A 585 19.90 -21.02 34.47
C VAL A 585 19.94 -20.90 32.96
N ARG A 586 19.45 -19.79 32.40
CA ARG A 586 19.34 -19.62 30.95
C ARG A 586 20.73 -19.56 30.28
N SER A 587 21.00 -20.52 29.40
CA SER A 587 22.20 -20.53 28.53
C SER A 587 21.90 -19.93 27.14
N PRO A 588 22.92 -19.39 26.44
CA PRO A 588 22.77 -18.94 25.07
C PRO A 588 22.30 -20.06 24.12
N PRO A 589 21.48 -19.76 23.11
CA PRO A 589 21.00 -20.77 22.17
C PRO A 589 22.13 -21.27 21.24
N HIS A 590 21.94 -22.48 20.70
CA HIS A 590 22.72 -22.97 19.55
C HIS A 590 22.08 -22.47 18.26
N ILE A 591 22.92 -21.94 17.36
CA ILE A 591 22.51 -21.37 16.09
C ILE A 591 22.98 -22.27 14.95
N SER A 592 22.15 -22.39 13.93
CA SER A 592 22.53 -22.91 12.62
C SER A 592 21.82 -22.05 11.57
N SER A 593 22.56 -21.54 10.60
CA SER A 593 22.03 -20.52 9.70
C SER A 593 22.54 -20.63 8.27
N SER A 594 21.79 -20.04 7.34
CA SER A 594 22.17 -19.91 5.94
C SER A 594 21.71 -18.55 5.40
N LEU A 595 22.63 -17.82 4.76
CA LEU A 595 22.36 -16.56 4.08
C LEU A 595 22.55 -16.71 2.57
N VAL A 596 21.63 -16.15 1.80
CA VAL A 596 21.82 -15.85 0.37
C VAL A 596 22.13 -14.37 0.25
N LYS A 597 23.24 -14.01 -0.40
CA LYS A 597 23.71 -12.63 -0.52
C LYS A 597 23.48 -12.07 -1.91
N TYR A 598 23.28 -10.75 -1.97
CA TYR A 598 23.39 -10.01 -3.23
C TYR A 598 24.85 -10.05 -3.70
N THR A 599 25.07 -10.49 -4.93
CA THR A 599 26.41 -10.53 -5.53
C THR A 599 27.07 -9.14 -5.56
N PRO A 600 26.36 -8.05 -5.94
CA PRO A 600 27.04 -6.75 -6.12
C PRO A 600 27.38 -6.04 -4.81
N THR A 601 26.56 -6.17 -3.76
CA THR A 601 26.75 -5.42 -2.51
C THR A 601 27.26 -6.28 -1.35
N GLY A 602 27.18 -7.61 -1.46
CA GLY A 602 27.63 -8.56 -0.45
C GLY A 602 26.76 -8.65 0.81
N VAL A 603 25.68 -7.86 0.90
CA VAL A 603 24.71 -7.98 2.00
C VAL A 603 23.75 -9.13 1.75
N ASP A 604 23.09 -9.61 2.80
CA ASP A 604 22.16 -10.72 2.70
C ASP A 604 20.80 -10.29 2.10
N GLU A 605 20.35 -11.04 1.10
CA GLU A 605 19.03 -10.94 0.50
C GLU A 605 18.00 -11.79 1.27
N THR A 606 18.44 -12.95 1.75
CA THR A 606 17.62 -13.95 2.44
C THR A 606 18.39 -14.53 3.61
N ALA A 607 17.71 -14.71 4.74
CA ALA A 607 18.21 -15.36 5.94
C ALA A 607 17.28 -16.50 6.38
N THR A 608 17.86 -17.66 6.67
CA THR A 608 17.21 -18.76 7.40
C THR A 608 18.03 -19.07 8.65
N ILE A 609 17.39 -19.05 9.81
CA ILE A 609 18.04 -19.19 11.12
C ILE A 609 17.27 -20.21 11.94
N ILE A 610 17.97 -21.24 12.40
CA ILE A 610 17.48 -22.23 13.36
C ILE A 610 18.07 -21.90 14.73
N VAL A 611 17.19 -21.68 15.70
CA VAL A 611 17.56 -21.34 17.08
C VAL A 611 17.16 -22.51 17.97
N THR A 612 18.14 -23.20 18.56
CA THR A 612 17.89 -24.34 19.45
C THR A 612 18.18 -23.95 20.89
N PHE A 613 17.20 -24.14 21.78
CA PHE A 613 17.33 -23.89 23.21
C PHE A 613 17.57 -25.23 23.93
N PRO A 614 18.81 -25.54 24.35
CA PRO A 614 19.16 -26.90 24.78
C PRO A 614 18.48 -27.33 26.08
N GLU A 615 18.31 -26.39 27.00
CA GLU A 615 17.71 -26.63 28.32
C GLU A 615 16.24 -27.00 28.23
N SER A 616 15.47 -26.21 27.47
CA SER A 616 14.05 -26.46 27.23
C SER A 616 13.80 -27.51 26.15
N LYS A 617 14.84 -27.93 25.41
CA LYS A 617 14.77 -28.82 24.24
C LYS A 617 13.78 -28.33 23.17
N THR A 618 13.64 -27.02 23.03
CA THR A 618 12.74 -26.38 22.06
C THR A 618 13.49 -25.76 20.89
N GLN A 619 12.82 -25.56 19.76
CA GLN A 619 13.45 -25.04 18.55
C GLN A 619 12.63 -23.94 17.87
N GLY A 620 13.27 -22.84 17.50
CA GLY A 620 12.73 -21.80 16.64
C GLY A 620 13.30 -21.85 15.23
N ILE A 621 12.50 -21.49 14.23
CA ILE A 621 12.95 -21.28 12.85
C ILE A 621 12.48 -19.90 12.41
N ALA A 622 13.44 -19.04 12.12
CA ALA A 622 13.23 -17.70 11.59
C ALA A 622 13.61 -17.67 10.11
N THR A 623 12.70 -17.19 9.27
CA THR A 623 12.95 -16.95 7.84
C THR A 623 12.67 -15.49 7.51
N ALA A 624 13.53 -14.92 6.67
CA ALA A 624 13.35 -13.56 6.17
C ALA A 624 13.97 -13.41 4.78
N SER A 625 13.28 -12.68 3.91
CA SER A 625 13.72 -12.44 2.54
C SER A 625 13.24 -11.09 2.04
N LEU A 626 14.15 -10.38 1.39
CA LEU A 626 13.81 -9.20 0.61
C LEU A 626 13.12 -9.61 -0.70
N ARG A 627 13.61 -10.65 -1.40
CA ARG A 627 13.23 -10.98 -2.79
C ARG A 627 11.87 -11.63 -2.97
N PHE A 628 11.58 -12.69 -2.23
CA PHE A 628 10.36 -13.49 -2.38
C PHE A 628 9.43 -13.33 -1.18
N THR A 629 8.18 -13.74 -1.36
CA THR A 629 7.13 -13.83 -0.33
C THR A 629 6.80 -15.30 -0.11
N SER A 630 6.53 -15.68 1.14
CA SER A 630 5.88 -16.96 1.46
C SER A 630 4.57 -16.63 2.17
N ASP A 631 3.46 -17.16 1.66
CA ASP A 631 2.16 -17.04 2.29
C ASP A 631 1.89 -18.38 2.98
N PRO A 632 2.26 -18.58 4.26
CA PRO A 632 1.90 -19.81 4.94
C PRO A 632 0.36 -19.87 5.04
N THR A 633 -0.23 -20.81 4.32
CA THR A 633 -1.67 -21.11 4.34
C THR A 633 -2.10 -21.89 5.59
N ASP A 634 -1.16 -22.15 6.52
CA ASP A 634 -1.35 -22.93 7.74
C ASP A 634 -1.92 -22.09 8.91
N PRO A 635 -2.66 -22.71 9.86
CA PRO A 635 -3.18 -22.02 11.04
C PRO A 635 -2.08 -21.46 11.95
N GLY A 636 -2.20 -20.18 12.34
CA GLY A 636 -1.26 -19.53 13.27
C GLY A 636 -1.58 -18.07 13.54
N ILE A 637 -0.53 -17.28 13.79
CA ILE A 637 -0.62 -15.81 13.86
C ILE A 637 -0.57 -15.28 12.42
N PHE A 638 -1.61 -14.56 12.02
CA PHE A 638 -1.76 -14.08 10.65
C PHE A 638 -1.53 -12.57 10.54
N GLY A 639 -0.88 -12.20 9.44
CA GLY A 639 -0.31 -10.87 9.17
C GLY A 639 1.22 -10.94 9.15
N PRO A 640 1.91 -9.91 8.63
CA PRO A 640 3.36 -9.85 8.70
C PRO A 640 3.82 -10.02 10.16
N ALA A 641 4.90 -10.76 10.43
CA ALA A 641 5.43 -10.92 11.80
C ALA A 641 5.64 -9.58 12.52
N ALA A 642 5.90 -8.51 11.76
CA ALA A 642 6.05 -7.14 12.25
C ALA A 642 4.74 -6.46 12.72
N ARG A 643 3.59 -6.89 12.22
CA ARG A 643 2.27 -6.26 12.45
C ARG A 643 1.13 -7.31 12.34
N PRO A 644 1.03 -8.23 13.30
CA PRO A 644 0.01 -9.28 13.29
C PRO A 644 -1.39 -8.68 13.52
N LEU A 645 -2.43 -9.26 12.91
CA LEU A 645 -3.81 -8.75 13.00
C LEU A 645 -4.82 -9.78 13.49
N SER A 646 -4.48 -11.07 13.45
CA SER A 646 -5.36 -12.12 13.98
C SER A 646 -4.56 -13.33 14.43
N ILE A 647 -5.18 -14.14 15.28
CA ILE A 647 -4.67 -15.43 15.72
C ILE A 647 -5.73 -16.50 15.48
N THR A 648 -5.29 -17.66 15.04
CA THR A 648 -6.08 -18.89 15.02
C THR A 648 -5.40 -19.94 15.88
N VAL A 649 -6.14 -20.49 16.85
CA VAL A 649 -5.69 -21.61 17.69
C VAL A 649 -6.39 -22.87 17.20
N VAL A 650 -5.60 -23.91 16.94
CA VAL A 650 -6.08 -25.20 16.44
C VAL A 650 -5.68 -26.30 17.42
N ALA A 651 -6.67 -27.10 17.83
CA ALA A 651 -6.44 -28.30 18.62
C ALA A 651 -6.28 -29.51 17.70
N TYR A 652 -5.26 -30.31 17.97
CA TYR A 652 -4.97 -31.58 17.32
C TYR A 652 -5.21 -32.71 18.33
N GLY A 653 -6.02 -33.70 17.98
CA GLY A 653 -6.36 -34.86 18.83
C GLY A 653 -6.61 -36.10 17.99
N GLU A 654 -7.32 -37.10 18.54
CA GLU A 654 -7.77 -38.28 17.78
C GLU A 654 -8.89 -37.88 16.78
N GLY A 655 -8.51 -37.24 15.68
CA GLY A 655 -9.42 -36.75 14.64
C GLY A 655 -8.83 -35.61 13.81
N SER A 656 -9.64 -35.05 12.90
CA SER A 656 -9.23 -33.89 12.11
C SER A 656 -8.94 -32.66 12.99
N PRO A 657 -7.94 -31.82 12.65
CA PRO A 657 -7.64 -30.59 13.39
C PRO A 657 -8.87 -29.70 13.51
N LYS A 658 -9.11 -29.12 14.69
CA LYS A 658 -10.27 -28.25 14.94
C LYS A 658 -9.80 -26.87 15.35
N ILE A 659 -10.30 -25.84 14.67
CA ILE A 659 -10.14 -24.46 15.11
C ILE A 659 -10.93 -24.30 16.40
N VAL A 660 -10.22 -24.03 17.49
CA VAL A 660 -10.82 -23.81 18.82
C VAL A 660 -10.99 -22.32 19.12
N GLU A 661 -10.18 -21.47 18.50
CA GLU A 661 -10.33 -20.02 18.60
C GLU A 661 -9.88 -19.35 17.30
N ARG A 662 -10.60 -18.30 16.91
CA ARG A 662 -10.14 -17.31 15.95
C ARG A 662 -10.48 -15.93 16.48
N LYS A 663 -9.46 -15.09 16.63
CA LYS A 663 -9.61 -13.75 17.21
C LYS A 663 -8.87 -12.71 16.39
N ASP A 664 -9.59 -11.66 16.02
CA ASP A 664 -9.07 -10.52 15.29
C ASP A 664 -8.74 -9.37 16.25
N PHE A 665 -7.62 -8.70 16.02
CA PHE A 665 -7.16 -7.54 16.78
C PHE A 665 -7.08 -6.34 15.83
N LYS A 666 -8.08 -5.47 15.91
CA LYS A 666 -8.12 -4.25 15.10
C LYS A 666 -7.17 -3.22 15.69
N ILE A 667 -6.44 -2.55 14.80
CA ILE A 667 -5.70 -1.33 15.14
C ILE A 667 -6.68 -0.17 14.92
N PRO A 668 -7.04 0.60 15.96
CA PRO A 668 -8.15 1.54 15.88
C PRO A 668 -7.93 2.63 14.84
N VAL A 669 -6.70 3.16 14.78
CA VAL A 669 -6.25 4.23 13.88
C VAL A 669 -4.74 4.10 13.66
N GLY A 670 -4.18 4.78 12.64
CA GLY A 670 -2.73 4.81 12.40
C GLY A 670 -2.09 3.45 12.10
N HIS A 671 -0.81 3.32 12.44
CA HIS A 671 -0.02 2.12 12.23
C HIS A 671 0.08 1.19 13.47
N GLY A 672 -0.12 1.73 14.67
CA GLY A 672 0.02 1.03 15.95
C GLY A 672 1.35 1.31 16.66
N LEU A 673 2.17 2.25 16.16
CA LEU A 673 3.44 2.65 16.76
C LEU A 673 3.23 3.44 18.07
N PHE A 674 2.02 3.96 18.32
CA PHE A 674 1.73 4.63 19.58
C PHE A 674 1.78 3.69 20.81
N TRP A 675 1.62 2.37 20.65
CA TRP A 675 1.63 1.46 21.81
C TRP A 675 3.02 1.29 22.42
N GLU A 676 4.07 1.33 21.61
CA GLU A 676 5.45 1.37 22.12
C GLU A 676 5.76 2.73 22.75
N ALA A 677 5.26 3.83 22.17
CA ALA A 677 5.41 5.16 22.75
C ALA A 677 4.71 5.26 24.12
N ASP A 678 3.49 4.70 24.24
CA ASP A 678 2.77 4.61 25.51
C ASP A 678 3.58 3.84 26.55
N ALA A 679 4.24 2.75 26.16
CA ALA A 679 5.07 1.95 27.06
C ALA A 679 6.33 2.73 27.51
N CYS A 680 6.97 3.49 26.61
CA CYS A 680 8.05 4.39 26.99
C CYS A 680 7.58 5.44 28.00
N ALA A 681 6.47 6.11 27.73
CA ALA A 681 5.93 7.16 28.60
C ALA A 681 5.62 6.62 30.00
N ARG A 682 4.98 5.46 30.11
CA ARG A 682 4.70 4.80 31.40
C ARG A 682 5.99 4.41 32.13
N SER A 683 6.96 3.83 31.41
CA SER A 683 8.24 3.44 32.01
C SER A 683 8.99 4.64 32.59
N LEU A 684 9.04 5.75 31.83
CA LEU A 684 9.65 7.00 32.29
C LEU A 684 8.92 7.60 33.49
N PHE A 685 7.58 7.61 33.46
CA PHE A 685 6.77 8.10 34.58
C PHE A 685 6.99 7.28 35.86
N GLU A 686 7.19 5.97 35.73
CA GLU A 686 7.53 5.05 36.82
C GLU A 686 9.01 5.13 37.25
N GLY A 687 9.83 5.95 36.61
CA GLY A 687 11.26 6.09 36.90
C GLY A 687 12.11 4.89 36.48
N LYS A 688 11.61 4.05 35.57
CA LYS A 688 12.34 2.89 35.05
C LYS A 688 13.40 3.30 34.03
N THR A 689 14.50 2.55 33.99
CA THR A 689 15.60 2.74 33.03
C THR A 689 15.59 1.72 31.89
N GLU A 690 14.66 0.76 31.91
CA GLU A 690 14.45 -0.22 30.85
C GLU A 690 13.00 -0.73 30.89
N SER A 691 12.57 -1.38 29.81
CA SER A 691 11.19 -1.88 29.66
C SER A 691 11.07 -3.34 30.10
N ASP A 692 10.06 -3.65 30.90
CA ASP A 692 9.75 -5.04 31.28
C ASP A 692 9.30 -5.88 30.07
N LEU A 693 8.70 -5.23 29.07
CA LEU A 693 8.25 -5.88 27.84
C LEU A 693 9.34 -5.97 26.78
N MET A 694 10.38 -5.14 26.87
CA MET A 694 11.55 -5.16 25.99
C MET A 694 12.85 -5.00 26.79
N PRO A 695 13.29 -6.05 27.51
CA PRO A 695 14.49 -5.99 28.34
C PRO A 695 15.76 -5.85 27.49
N LEU A 696 16.70 -5.02 27.94
CA LEU A 696 17.96 -4.79 27.22
C LEU A 696 18.83 -6.05 27.11
N ASP A 697 18.79 -6.93 28.11
CA ASP A 697 19.52 -8.20 28.08
C ASP A 697 19.01 -9.13 26.96
N GLU A 698 17.73 -9.04 26.59
CA GLU A 698 17.20 -9.77 25.45
C GLU A 698 17.66 -9.17 24.13
N THR A 699 17.61 -7.84 23.99
CA THR A 699 18.18 -7.14 22.83
C THR A 699 19.64 -7.54 22.62
N LEU A 700 20.45 -7.56 23.69
CA LEU A 700 21.85 -7.99 23.63
C LEU A 700 21.98 -9.43 23.14
N LEU A 701 21.22 -10.36 23.71
CA LEU A 701 21.27 -11.77 23.32
C LEU A 701 20.84 -11.99 21.86
N ILE A 702 19.84 -11.26 21.37
CA ILE A 702 19.44 -11.32 19.97
C ILE A 702 20.55 -10.75 19.06
N MET A 703 21.21 -9.66 19.47
CA MET A 703 22.36 -9.13 18.73
C MET A 703 23.54 -10.11 18.71
N GLU A 704 23.80 -10.85 19.79
CA GLU A 704 24.80 -11.93 19.80
C GLU A 704 24.44 -13.06 18.83
N VAL A 705 23.14 -13.42 18.74
CA VAL A 705 22.66 -14.38 17.74
C VAL A 705 22.90 -13.86 16.32
N ILE A 706 22.61 -12.59 16.08
CA ILE A 706 22.86 -11.96 14.78
C ILE A 706 24.35 -11.99 14.44
N ASP A 707 25.25 -11.68 15.38
CA ASP A 707 26.69 -11.76 15.14
C ASP A 707 27.15 -13.18 14.81
N ARG A 708 26.61 -14.21 15.48
CA ARG A 708 26.90 -15.62 15.14
C ARG A 708 26.43 -15.98 13.74
N VAL A 709 25.22 -15.56 13.35
CA VAL A 709 24.71 -15.79 11.97
C VAL A 709 25.63 -15.11 10.95
N ARG A 710 26.08 -13.89 11.22
CA ARG A 710 26.99 -13.15 10.35
C ARG A 710 28.36 -13.83 10.28
N GLU A 711 28.86 -14.35 11.39
CA GLU A 711 30.12 -15.10 11.46
C GLU A 711 30.05 -16.39 10.64
N GLU A 712 29.05 -17.25 10.90
CA GLU A 712 28.83 -18.54 10.21
C GLU A 712 28.72 -18.39 8.69
N ASN A 713 28.17 -17.26 8.22
CA ASN A 713 27.92 -17.01 6.80
C ASN A 713 28.90 -16.01 6.17
N GLY A 714 29.95 -15.59 6.89
CA GLY A 714 30.94 -14.63 6.41
C GLY A 714 30.34 -13.29 5.93
N LEU A 715 29.25 -12.82 6.56
CA LEU A 715 28.68 -11.50 6.31
C LEU A 715 29.44 -10.46 7.14
N ARG A 716 29.94 -9.41 6.50
CA ARG A 716 30.69 -8.31 7.14
C ARG A 716 30.25 -6.99 6.52
N TYR A 717 30.20 -5.95 7.33
CA TYR A 717 30.00 -4.57 6.91
C TYR A 717 31.35 -3.82 6.94
N PRO A 718 31.44 -2.61 6.37
CA PRO A 718 32.64 -1.79 6.47
C PRO A 718 33.10 -1.57 7.91
N ALA A 719 34.43 -1.52 8.13
CA ALA A 719 35.01 -1.49 9.48
C ALA A 719 34.60 -0.25 10.29
N ASP A 720 34.38 0.89 9.63
CA ASP A 720 33.88 2.13 10.22
C ASP A 720 32.42 2.01 10.70
N VAL A 721 31.62 1.18 10.02
CA VAL A 721 30.24 0.87 10.41
C VAL A 721 30.18 -0.08 11.61
N GLU A 722 31.16 -0.98 11.75
CA GLU A 722 31.24 -1.96 12.84
C GLU A 722 31.99 -1.47 14.11
N ALA A 723 32.68 -0.33 14.01
CA ALA A 723 33.43 0.27 15.12
C ALA A 723 32.52 0.62 16.32
N HIS A 724 33.04 0.48 17.54
CA HIS A 724 32.29 0.63 18.79
C HIS A 724 33.06 1.30 19.91
#